data_AF-A0A382BQ28-F1
#
_entry.id   AF-A0A382BQ28-F1
#
_cell.length_a   1.000
_cell.length_b   1.000
_cell.length_c   1.000
_cell.angle_alpha   90.00
_cell.angle_beta   90.00
_cell.angle_gamma   90.00
#
_symmetry.space_group_name_H-M   'P 1'
#
loop_
_entity.id
_entity.type
_entity.pdbx_description
1 polymer ?
#
loop_
_entity_poly.entity_id
_entity_poly.type
_entity_poly.pdbx_seq_one_letter_code
_entity_poly.pdbx_strand_id
1 'polypeptide(L)'
;EAGDWQIVKQGERLQAAFDDVTSQDGKKGFTVSLPDATKTSDEDFAGIAQVLELSNLEKGISFYVKDDYTGDTKGYHWMELLLDREVIWEADVAGGDTQWRKVSLDLTRYLEQPKLKQVARNKYEKDKNYKITFRVFERRGVNRFGIQVWADNFTLLKKTPADPQNCPKKKVAPLPRELLVYYDEADRLQPFSKPEHFEIKRQQIIDGMLLGMGKLPERPKRGSIKDFNIRVLNNTQQRGRYVKKTITFEAAEGEMIHAFLYEPLDKQAGKKRPGIVGMHPTGNAGKGSFESWPLCNFPIELAMMGYVVIVPDYPGFGDARPYDFDTDRYDSGTIKGVFNHMTCVDLLRVHPDVDPNKIGTIGHSLGGHNAMFLAAFDDRVKIAVSSCGWTPFEYYETKKGRLKTWAVPRYMPPLETVYQSDHKKFPFDFHEVAAAIAPRVFLSSSPTADGVFPGWGPKAAEPLIRKYYKACGAEKAFQFHQPRAQHRFPWDTRQKAYRSMNDAFDYHFHGTLGLLAERKGAEAIPTLRKSLQDANPRVRWSAAHLLSTLGDNSGIDQMKKDLETFSSDKRNPEHALEVAKTLATLGDSSGYALAADLAVRGTTHGQRWRAAVALAHLANIDKATLKAKGMDPVSRLKIMAAEEKHEGVFFVLIDQVHKILKDRSDMIAIFAVAKESKHHKEPPPGNKFTIA
;
A
#
# COMPACT_ATOMS: atom_id res chain seq x y z
N GLU A 1 39.45 -2.57 -25.73
CA GLU A 1 39.95 -1.23 -26.12
C GLU A 1 38.92 -0.36 -26.84
N ALA A 2 38.27 -0.80 -27.93
CA ALA A 2 37.24 -0.03 -28.65
C ALA A 2 35.79 -0.20 -28.11
N GLY A 3 35.64 -0.70 -26.88
CA GLY A 3 34.40 -1.31 -26.42
C GLY A 3 33.37 -0.42 -25.73
N ASP A 4 33.58 0.90 -25.63
CA ASP A 4 32.65 1.80 -24.93
C ASP A 4 32.16 1.28 -23.55
N TRP A 5 33.07 0.65 -22.79
CA TRP A 5 32.76 0.15 -21.46
C TRP A 5 32.34 1.31 -20.55
N GLN A 6 31.26 1.13 -19.81
CA GLN A 6 30.74 2.12 -18.88
C GLN A 6 30.85 1.62 -17.45
N ILE A 7 31.24 2.50 -16.53
CA ILE A 7 31.20 2.23 -15.11
C ILE A 7 29.73 2.13 -14.67
N VAL A 8 29.40 1.05 -13.98
CA VAL A 8 28.09 0.83 -13.35
C VAL A 8 28.27 0.67 -11.85
N LYS A 9 27.41 1.29 -11.06
CA LYS A 9 27.49 1.19 -9.60
C LYS A 9 26.14 1.33 -8.92
N GLN A 10 26.03 0.75 -7.73
CA GLN A 10 24.96 0.92 -6.76
C GLN A 10 25.62 1.14 -5.39
N GLY A 11 25.18 2.18 -4.69
CA GLY A 11 25.92 2.70 -3.54
C GLY A 11 27.03 3.68 -3.94
N GLU A 12 27.57 4.41 -2.97
CA GLU A 12 28.57 5.46 -3.21
C GLU A 12 30.00 5.06 -2.80
N ARG A 13 30.16 3.86 -2.24
CA ARG A 13 31.36 3.51 -1.45
C ARG A 13 32.39 2.68 -2.21
N LEU A 14 31.94 1.79 -3.09
CA LEU A 14 32.81 1.09 -4.03
C LEU A 14 33.21 2.04 -5.15
N GLN A 15 34.52 2.20 -5.33
CA GLN A 15 35.09 3.08 -6.36
C GLN A 15 35.52 2.22 -7.55
N ALA A 16 35.03 2.58 -8.73
CA ALA A 16 35.36 1.90 -9.98
C ALA A 16 36.12 2.87 -10.88
N ALA A 17 37.20 2.41 -11.48
CA ALA A 17 38.01 3.19 -12.41
C ALA A 17 38.60 2.30 -13.50
N PHE A 18 38.78 2.88 -14.69
CA PHE A 18 39.68 2.29 -15.68
C PHE A 18 41.11 2.69 -15.32
N ASP A 19 42.04 1.74 -15.44
CA ASP A 19 43.45 1.96 -15.14
C ASP A 19 44.31 1.28 -16.19
N ASP A 20 45.32 2.00 -16.69
CA ASP A 20 46.25 1.50 -17.69
C ASP A 20 47.58 1.04 -17.07
N VAL A 21 47.82 1.36 -15.79
CA VAL A 21 49.09 1.11 -15.08
C VAL A 21 49.18 -0.32 -14.56
N THR A 22 48.08 -0.89 -14.11
CA THR A 22 48.05 -2.24 -13.52
C THR A 22 47.65 -3.34 -14.51
N SER A 23 47.42 -2.99 -15.78
CA SER A 23 47.06 -3.94 -16.85
C SER A 23 48.18 -4.95 -17.15
N GLN A 24 47.79 -6.16 -17.55
CA GLN A 24 48.71 -7.25 -17.88
C GLN A 24 49.58 -6.96 -19.12
N ASP A 25 49.09 -6.17 -20.06
CA ASP A 25 49.76 -5.84 -21.32
C ASP A 25 49.93 -4.33 -21.56
N GLY A 26 49.70 -3.52 -20.52
CA GLY A 26 49.86 -2.06 -20.53
C GLY A 26 48.72 -1.31 -21.24
N LYS A 27 47.52 -1.91 -21.29
CA LYS A 27 46.32 -1.37 -21.93
C LYS A 27 45.23 -1.04 -20.89
N LYS A 28 43.97 -0.85 -21.32
CA LYS A 28 42.82 -0.52 -20.47
C LYS A 28 42.37 -1.67 -19.56
N GLY A 29 42.89 -1.70 -18.33
CA GLY A 29 42.41 -2.52 -17.23
C GLY A 29 41.25 -1.85 -16.46
N PHE A 30 40.63 -2.62 -15.57
CA PHE A 30 39.55 -2.16 -14.69
C PHE A 30 39.85 -2.49 -13.23
N THR A 31 39.62 -1.52 -12.36
CA THR A 31 39.83 -1.66 -10.92
C THR A 31 38.56 -1.30 -10.15
N VAL A 32 38.22 -2.12 -9.15
CA VAL A 32 37.29 -1.76 -8.08
C VAL A 32 38.04 -1.72 -6.76
N SER A 33 37.90 -0.62 -6.02
CA SER A 33 38.46 -0.47 -4.69
C SER A 33 37.37 -0.15 -3.66
N LEU A 34 37.52 -0.76 -2.48
CA LEU A 34 36.81 -0.39 -1.27
C LEU A 34 37.86 -0.04 -0.21
N PRO A 35 37.94 1.21 0.26
CA PRO A 35 38.89 1.58 1.31
C PRO A 35 38.55 0.91 2.65
N ASP A 36 39.58 0.63 3.45
CA ASP A 36 39.43 0.10 4.81
C ASP A 36 38.49 0.96 5.68
N ALA A 37 37.82 0.31 6.64
CA ALA A 37 36.86 0.93 7.55
C ALA A 37 35.67 1.67 6.86
N THR A 38 35.44 1.43 5.58
CA THR A 38 34.29 1.99 4.84
C THR A 38 33.07 1.08 5.01
N LYS A 39 31.94 1.66 5.42
CA LYS A 39 30.68 0.93 5.56
C LYS A 39 29.99 0.75 4.22
N THR A 40 29.74 -0.49 3.80
CA THR A 40 28.88 -0.86 2.66
C THR A 40 27.53 -1.38 3.14
N SER A 41 26.54 -1.38 2.24
CA SER A 41 25.25 -2.04 2.41
C SER A 41 25.21 -3.34 1.58
N ASP A 42 24.34 -4.27 2.00
CA ASP A 42 23.98 -5.39 1.14
C ASP A 42 23.49 -4.88 -0.22
N GLU A 43 23.91 -5.58 -1.29
CA GLU A 43 23.66 -5.25 -2.69
C GLU A 43 24.40 -4.03 -3.27
N ASP A 44 25.29 -3.37 -2.52
CA ASP A 44 26.21 -2.39 -3.10
C ASP A 44 27.11 -3.06 -4.15
N PHE A 45 27.37 -2.39 -5.26
CA PHE A 45 28.30 -2.89 -6.27
C PHE A 45 28.98 -1.77 -7.05
N ALA A 46 30.15 -2.07 -7.60
CA ALA A 46 30.75 -1.30 -8.67
C ALA A 46 31.35 -2.24 -9.72
N GLY A 47 31.34 -1.81 -10.97
CA GLY A 47 31.69 -2.66 -12.09
C GLY A 47 31.79 -1.91 -13.40
N ILE A 48 31.99 -2.68 -14.47
CA ILE A 48 31.96 -2.21 -15.85
C ILE A 48 30.94 -3.00 -16.64
N ALA A 49 30.26 -2.33 -17.55
CA ALA A 49 29.33 -2.96 -18.47
C ALA A 49 29.55 -2.54 -19.92
N GLN A 50 29.29 -3.45 -20.83
CA GLN A 50 29.31 -3.23 -22.27
C GLN A 50 28.12 -3.95 -22.91
N VAL A 51 27.51 -3.32 -23.93
CA VAL A 51 26.54 -3.98 -24.79
C VAL A 51 27.25 -4.46 -26.05
N LEU A 52 27.10 -5.74 -26.39
CA LEU A 52 27.78 -6.39 -27.50
C LEU A 52 26.76 -7.15 -28.37
N GLU A 53 26.99 -7.19 -29.67
CA GLU A 53 26.28 -8.11 -30.55
C GLU A 53 26.92 -9.51 -30.41
N LEU A 54 26.20 -10.48 -29.84
CA LEU A 54 26.63 -11.88 -29.76
C LEU A 54 25.76 -12.77 -30.64
N SER A 55 26.39 -13.80 -31.19
CA SER A 55 25.77 -14.79 -32.07
C SER A 55 26.27 -16.20 -31.72
N ASN A 56 25.84 -17.20 -32.49
CA ASN A 56 26.31 -18.57 -32.33
C ASN A 56 27.78 -18.77 -32.76
N LEU A 57 28.43 -17.73 -33.31
CA LEU A 57 29.84 -17.74 -33.68
C LEU A 57 30.76 -17.65 -32.46
N GLU A 58 30.33 -16.89 -31.45
CA GLU A 58 31.01 -16.78 -30.16
C GLU A 58 30.68 -18.02 -29.32
N LYS A 59 31.71 -18.76 -28.92
CA LYS A 59 31.60 -19.98 -28.12
C LYS A 59 32.00 -19.76 -26.67
N GLY A 60 32.66 -18.65 -26.36
CA GLY A 60 33.05 -18.35 -24.99
C GLY A 60 33.51 -16.92 -24.81
N ILE A 61 33.83 -16.59 -23.57
CA ILE A 61 34.51 -15.35 -23.19
C ILE A 61 35.64 -15.69 -22.22
N SER A 62 36.79 -15.07 -22.39
CA SER A 62 37.88 -15.12 -21.41
C SER A 62 38.25 -13.74 -20.92
N PHE A 63 38.72 -13.66 -19.69
CA PHE A 63 39.21 -12.44 -19.08
C PHE A 63 40.17 -12.82 -17.95
N TYR A 64 40.95 -11.87 -17.47
CA TYR A 64 41.86 -12.04 -16.37
C TYR A 64 41.32 -11.30 -15.15
N VAL A 65 41.50 -11.90 -13.97
CA VAL A 65 41.14 -11.28 -12.69
C VAL A 65 42.21 -11.53 -11.65
N LYS A 66 42.31 -10.62 -10.69
CA LYS A 66 43.05 -10.82 -9.43
C LYS A 66 42.44 -9.93 -8.35
N ASP A 67 42.78 -10.22 -7.11
CA ASP A 67 42.43 -9.37 -5.97
C ASP A 67 43.59 -9.33 -4.97
N ASP A 68 43.62 -8.33 -4.10
CA ASP A 68 44.71 -8.13 -3.12
C ASP A 68 44.44 -8.79 -1.76
N TYR A 69 43.30 -9.45 -1.59
CA TYR A 69 42.80 -9.74 -0.27
C TYR A 69 43.19 -11.13 0.24
N THR A 70 44.18 -11.19 1.11
CA THR A 70 44.63 -12.42 1.79
C THR A 70 44.13 -12.45 3.25
N GLY A 71 42.93 -12.99 3.50
CA GLY A 71 42.36 -13.11 4.86
C GLY A 71 41.11 -14.00 4.96
N ASP A 72 40.63 -14.26 6.18
CA ASP A 72 39.55 -15.22 6.50
C ASP A 72 38.11 -14.71 6.26
N THR A 73 37.90 -13.74 5.38
CA THR A 73 36.59 -13.08 5.20
C THR A 73 35.77 -13.66 4.05
N LYS A 74 35.46 -14.96 4.12
CA LYS A 74 34.62 -15.63 3.13
C LYS A 74 33.18 -15.12 3.12
N GLY A 75 32.65 -14.86 1.93
CA GLY A 75 31.23 -14.67 1.67
C GLY A 75 30.72 -13.23 1.73
N TYR A 76 31.60 -12.23 1.73
CA TYR A 76 31.22 -10.81 1.75
C TYR A 76 31.20 -10.20 0.35
N HIS A 77 32.37 -10.00 -0.25
CA HIS A 77 32.50 -9.42 -1.59
C HIS A 77 32.70 -10.51 -2.64
N TRP A 78 32.00 -10.37 -3.77
CA TRP A 78 32.05 -11.33 -4.86
C TRP A 78 32.39 -10.64 -6.17
N MET A 79 33.37 -11.16 -6.89
CA MET A 79 33.55 -10.87 -8.30
C MET A 79 32.49 -11.64 -9.09
N GLU A 80 31.78 -10.97 -9.98
CA GLU A 80 30.74 -11.59 -10.80
C GLU A 80 30.87 -11.13 -12.25
N LEU A 81 30.72 -12.07 -13.19
CA LEU A 81 30.44 -11.76 -14.59
C LEU A 81 29.00 -12.10 -14.90
N LEU A 82 28.27 -11.15 -15.45
CA LEU A 82 26.88 -11.26 -15.84
C LEU A 82 26.75 -11.18 -17.35
N LEU A 83 25.86 -12.01 -17.90
CA LEU A 83 25.31 -11.86 -19.24
C LEU A 83 23.85 -11.41 -19.10
N ASP A 84 23.58 -10.20 -19.59
CA ASP A 84 22.42 -9.38 -19.24
C ASP A 84 22.25 -9.18 -17.74
N ARG A 85 21.50 -10.06 -17.09
CA ARG A 85 21.29 -10.06 -15.64
C ARG A 85 21.64 -11.40 -15.00
N GLU A 86 21.99 -12.39 -15.81
CA GLU A 86 22.34 -13.73 -15.35
C GLU A 86 23.81 -13.79 -14.95
N VAL A 87 24.09 -14.09 -13.69
CA VAL A 87 25.45 -14.37 -13.22
C VAL A 87 25.91 -15.67 -13.88
N ILE A 88 26.94 -15.56 -14.73
CA ILE A 88 27.51 -16.69 -15.48
C ILE A 88 28.84 -17.17 -14.89
N TRP A 89 29.45 -16.35 -14.04
CA TRP A 89 30.64 -16.67 -13.26
C TRP A 89 30.65 -15.85 -11.98
N GLU A 90 31.17 -16.45 -10.91
CA GLU A 90 31.38 -15.76 -9.64
C GLU A 90 32.59 -16.32 -8.89
N ALA A 91 33.28 -15.46 -8.16
CA ALA A 91 34.34 -15.84 -7.24
C ALA A 91 34.29 -14.96 -5.99
N ASP A 92 34.46 -15.58 -4.83
CA ASP A 92 34.58 -14.87 -3.55
C ASP A 92 35.91 -14.12 -3.49
N VAL A 93 35.89 -12.88 -3.00
CA VAL A 93 37.09 -12.08 -2.72
C VAL A 93 37.57 -12.44 -1.31
N ALA A 94 37.97 -13.70 -1.15
CA ALA A 94 38.38 -14.27 0.13
C ALA A 94 39.44 -15.36 -0.08
N GLY A 95 40.70 -15.04 0.26
CA GLY A 95 41.85 -15.88 -0.05
C GLY A 95 42.39 -15.64 -1.45
N GLY A 96 42.45 -14.37 -1.86
CA GLY A 96 42.84 -13.90 -3.18
C GLY A 96 44.18 -14.43 -3.68
N ASP A 97 44.25 -14.62 -4.99
CA ASP A 97 45.50 -14.84 -5.69
C ASP A 97 45.99 -13.47 -6.19
N THR A 98 47.11 -12.99 -5.63
CA THR A 98 47.72 -11.73 -6.07
C THR A 98 48.27 -11.82 -7.50
N GLN A 99 48.33 -13.04 -8.05
CA GLN A 99 48.66 -13.31 -9.43
C GLN A 99 47.42 -13.27 -10.33
N TRP A 100 47.63 -12.85 -11.58
CA TRP A 100 46.59 -12.83 -12.59
C TRP A 100 46.09 -14.23 -12.92
N ARG A 101 44.80 -14.48 -12.64
CA ARG A 101 44.09 -15.70 -13.03
C ARG A 101 43.34 -15.50 -14.33
N LYS A 102 43.53 -16.39 -15.31
CA LYS A 102 42.68 -16.46 -16.49
C LYS A 102 41.37 -17.20 -16.18
N VAL A 103 40.25 -16.55 -16.45
CA VAL A 103 38.92 -17.13 -16.43
C VAL A 103 38.48 -17.34 -17.87
N SER A 104 37.92 -18.52 -18.16
CA SER A 104 37.33 -18.82 -19.47
C SER A 104 35.96 -19.45 -19.26
N LEU A 105 34.95 -18.91 -19.93
CA LEU A 105 33.55 -19.28 -19.77
C LEU A 105 32.99 -19.74 -21.10
N ASP A 106 32.20 -20.80 -21.07
CA ASP A 106 31.40 -21.25 -22.18
C ASP A 106 30.12 -20.41 -22.28
N LEU A 107 29.89 -19.82 -23.46
CA LEU A 107 28.69 -19.04 -23.74
C LEU A 107 27.65 -19.84 -24.52
N THR A 108 27.98 -21.03 -25.06
CA THR A 108 27.08 -21.75 -25.98
C THR A 108 25.72 -22.00 -25.34
N ARG A 109 25.68 -22.46 -24.09
CA ARG A 109 24.42 -22.73 -23.36
C ARG A 109 23.56 -21.49 -23.08
N TYR A 110 24.12 -20.29 -23.21
CA TYR A 110 23.38 -19.02 -23.05
C TYR A 110 22.94 -18.42 -24.40
N LEU A 111 23.61 -18.83 -25.48
CA LEU A 111 23.34 -18.40 -26.86
C LEU A 111 22.57 -19.47 -27.66
N GLU A 112 22.46 -20.70 -27.13
CA GLU A 112 21.73 -21.84 -27.69
C GLU A 112 20.26 -21.51 -27.95
N GLN A 113 19.64 -20.81 -27.00
CA GLN A 113 18.32 -20.24 -27.17
C GLN A 113 18.47 -18.77 -27.58
N PRO A 114 17.90 -18.33 -28.71
CA PRO A 114 18.01 -16.95 -29.13
C PRO A 114 17.43 -16.04 -28.04
N LYS A 115 18.17 -15.00 -27.64
CA LYS A 115 17.57 -13.91 -26.87
C LYS A 115 16.48 -13.30 -27.75
N LEU A 116 15.31 -13.15 -27.15
CA LEU A 116 14.12 -12.69 -27.84
C LEU A 116 13.79 -11.30 -27.34
N LYS A 117 13.91 -10.29 -28.21
CA LYS A 117 13.33 -8.98 -27.95
C LYS A 117 11.88 -9.03 -28.42
N GLN A 118 10.98 -8.72 -27.52
CA GLN A 118 9.59 -8.56 -27.88
C GLN A 118 9.49 -7.32 -28.77
N VAL A 119 9.19 -7.55 -30.05
CA VAL A 119 8.97 -6.47 -31.02
C VAL A 119 7.50 -6.20 -31.22
N ALA A 120 6.64 -7.17 -30.87
CA ALA A 120 5.18 -7.09 -30.98
C ALA A 120 4.48 -8.04 -30.01
N ARG A 121 3.15 -7.91 -29.88
CA ARG A 121 2.33 -8.81 -29.05
C ARG A 121 2.48 -10.25 -29.55
N ASN A 122 3.04 -11.13 -28.71
CA ASN A 122 3.38 -12.52 -29.05
C ASN A 122 4.38 -12.69 -30.21
N LYS A 123 5.04 -11.61 -30.67
CA LYS A 123 6.05 -11.66 -31.74
C LYS A 123 7.39 -11.21 -31.19
N TYR A 124 8.35 -12.10 -31.35
CA TYR A 124 9.69 -11.95 -30.82
C TYR A 124 10.67 -12.00 -31.98
N GLU A 125 11.57 -11.04 -32.02
CA GLU A 125 12.71 -11.08 -32.93
C GLU A 125 13.96 -11.49 -32.16
N LYS A 126 14.92 -12.06 -32.88
CA LYS A 126 16.22 -12.40 -32.32
C LYS A 126 16.93 -11.11 -31.96
N ASP A 127 17.12 -10.89 -30.67
CA ASP A 127 17.98 -9.84 -30.16
C ASP A 127 19.38 -10.41 -30.02
N LYS A 128 20.31 -9.80 -30.73
CA LYS A 128 21.71 -10.18 -30.63
C LYS A 128 22.47 -9.28 -29.67
N ASN A 129 21.85 -8.23 -29.12
CA ASN A 129 22.53 -7.32 -28.20
C ASN A 129 22.49 -7.89 -26.79
N TYR A 130 23.63 -8.32 -26.25
CA TYR A 130 23.76 -8.80 -24.88
C TYR A 130 24.57 -7.80 -24.05
N LYS A 131 24.12 -7.51 -22.83
CA LYS A 131 24.87 -6.67 -21.91
C LYS A 131 25.81 -7.54 -21.06
N ILE A 132 27.11 -7.45 -21.27
CA ILE A 132 28.10 -8.06 -20.38
C ILE A 132 28.39 -7.10 -19.24
N THR A 133 28.32 -7.57 -18.00
CA THR A 133 28.67 -6.76 -16.82
C THR A 133 29.65 -7.53 -15.94
N PHE A 134 30.84 -6.99 -15.74
CA PHE A 134 31.73 -7.45 -14.66
C PHE A 134 31.53 -6.54 -13.46
N ARG A 135 31.35 -7.09 -12.26
CA ARG A 135 31.17 -6.29 -11.04
C ARG A 135 31.80 -6.96 -9.82
N VAL A 136 32.11 -6.12 -8.84
CA VAL A 136 32.30 -6.54 -7.45
C VAL A 136 31.03 -6.22 -6.68
N PHE A 137 30.43 -7.23 -6.06
CA PHE A 137 29.12 -7.20 -5.43
C PHE A 137 29.21 -7.52 -3.94
N GLU A 138 28.62 -6.67 -3.10
CA GLU A 138 28.53 -6.85 -1.65
C GLU A 138 27.29 -7.68 -1.28
N ARG A 139 27.48 -8.82 -0.60
CA ARG A 139 26.38 -9.72 -0.20
C ARG A 139 25.91 -9.54 1.22
N ARG A 140 26.75 -9.01 2.12
CA ARG A 140 26.49 -9.04 3.58
C ARG A 140 26.66 -7.69 4.26
N GLY A 141 27.27 -6.72 3.56
CA GLY A 141 27.70 -5.45 4.11
C GLY A 141 28.92 -5.63 5.02
N VAL A 142 29.89 -4.74 4.88
CA VAL A 142 31.09 -4.69 5.72
C VAL A 142 31.30 -3.28 6.26
N ASN A 143 32.06 -3.14 7.34
CA ASN A 143 32.51 -1.85 7.84
C ASN A 143 33.94 -1.84 8.37
N ARG A 144 34.70 -2.93 8.14
CA ARG A 144 35.98 -3.19 8.84
C ARG A 144 37.12 -3.67 7.96
N PHE A 145 36.89 -3.97 6.68
CA PHE A 145 37.96 -4.37 5.77
C PHE A 145 37.65 -3.92 4.34
N GLY A 146 38.68 -3.45 3.67
CA GLY A 146 38.70 -3.03 2.28
C GLY A 146 39.18 -4.13 1.35
N ILE A 147 39.00 -3.91 0.06
CA ILE A 147 39.42 -4.82 -1.00
C ILE A 147 39.85 -4.02 -2.22
N GLN A 148 40.73 -4.61 -3.03
CA GLN A 148 41.01 -4.17 -4.38
C GLN A 148 40.94 -5.35 -5.34
N VAL A 149 40.14 -5.18 -6.40
CA VAL A 149 39.91 -6.18 -7.44
C VAL A 149 40.28 -5.58 -8.78
N TRP A 150 40.98 -6.36 -9.60
CA TRP A 150 41.31 -6.01 -10.96
C TRP A 150 40.72 -7.01 -11.94
N ALA A 151 40.28 -6.50 -13.10
CA ALA A 151 39.90 -7.32 -14.24
C ALA A 151 40.47 -6.74 -15.54
N ASP A 152 40.85 -7.63 -16.46
CA ASP A 152 41.54 -7.24 -17.69
C ASP A 152 41.26 -8.20 -18.85
N ASN A 153 41.56 -7.77 -20.08
CA ASN A 153 41.67 -8.62 -21.28
C ASN A 153 40.42 -9.46 -21.62
N PHE A 154 39.24 -8.86 -21.51
CA PHE A 154 37.98 -9.45 -21.96
C PHE A 154 38.02 -9.75 -23.48
N THR A 155 37.94 -11.03 -23.83
CA THR A 155 38.10 -11.55 -25.19
C THR A 155 37.00 -12.55 -25.50
N LEU A 156 36.26 -12.34 -26.59
CA LEU A 156 35.31 -13.33 -27.12
C LEU A 156 36.07 -14.45 -27.85
N LEU A 157 35.66 -15.68 -27.60
CA LEU A 157 36.32 -16.89 -28.10
C LEU A 157 35.47 -17.54 -29.21
N LYS A 158 36.13 -17.98 -30.28
CA LYS A 158 35.48 -18.70 -31.40
C LYS A 158 35.35 -20.21 -31.17
N LYS A 159 36.01 -20.75 -30.14
CA LYS A 159 35.96 -22.16 -29.76
C LYS A 159 35.55 -22.28 -28.30
N THR A 160 34.81 -23.32 -27.96
CA THR A 160 34.42 -23.59 -26.56
C THR A 160 35.70 -23.81 -25.74
N PRO A 161 35.83 -23.18 -24.57
CA PRO A 161 36.96 -23.44 -23.67
C PRO A 161 37.05 -24.92 -23.29
N ALA A 162 38.26 -25.47 -23.17
CA ALA A 162 38.47 -26.85 -22.77
C ALA A 162 38.04 -27.13 -21.32
N ASP A 163 38.13 -26.12 -20.45
CA ASP A 163 37.72 -26.17 -19.05
C ASP A 163 36.94 -24.89 -18.68
N PRO A 164 35.62 -24.85 -18.98
CA PRO A 164 34.81 -23.66 -18.76
C PRO A 164 34.43 -23.51 -17.29
N GLN A 165 34.75 -22.35 -16.70
CA GLN A 165 34.58 -22.08 -15.28
C GLN A 165 33.18 -21.53 -14.92
N ASN A 166 32.16 -21.75 -15.74
CA ASN A 166 30.84 -21.16 -15.49
C ASN A 166 30.21 -21.65 -14.17
N CYS A 167 29.53 -20.77 -13.44
CA CYS A 167 28.74 -21.17 -12.29
C CYS A 167 27.47 -21.96 -12.72
N PRO A 168 26.79 -22.67 -11.82
CA PRO A 168 25.46 -23.23 -12.11
C PRO A 168 24.49 -22.14 -12.57
N LYS A 169 23.60 -22.48 -13.51
CA LYS A 169 22.63 -21.54 -14.09
C LYS A 169 21.74 -20.97 -12.99
N LYS A 170 21.89 -19.68 -12.66
CA LYS A 170 21.01 -18.99 -11.71
C LYS A 170 19.78 -18.50 -12.45
N LYS A 171 18.58 -18.90 -12.03
CA LYS A 171 17.33 -18.36 -12.60
C LYS A 171 17.28 -16.86 -12.35
N VAL A 172 17.39 -16.07 -13.41
CA VAL A 172 17.14 -14.64 -13.35
C VAL A 172 15.78 -14.33 -13.97
N ALA A 173 14.87 -13.81 -13.15
CA ALA A 173 13.54 -13.40 -13.57
C ALA A 173 13.66 -12.25 -14.60
N PRO A 174 12.95 -12.25 -15.76
CA PRO A 174 12.87 -11.13 -16.70
C PRO A 174 12.48 -9.83 -15.99
N LEU A 175 13.05 -8.68 -16.37
CA LEU A 175 12.56 -7.41 -15.82
C LEU A 175 11.07 -7.26 -16.22
N PRO A 176 10.19 -6.91 -15.28
CA PRO A 176 8.78 -6.75 -15.53
C PRO A 176 8.57 -5.46 -16.33
N ARG A 177 8.22 -5.62 -17.61
CA ARG A 177 7.46 -4.69 -18.49
C ARG A 177 7.72 -3.20 -18.28
N GLU A 178 8.52 -2.65 -19.18
CA GLU A 178 8.82 -1.22 -19.24
C GLU A 178 7.54 -0.36 -19.39
N LEU A 179 7.43 0.70 -18.57
CA LEU A 179 6.25 1.56 -18.54
C LEU A 179 6.31 2.74 -19.53
N LEU A 180 7.50 3.15 -19.97
CA LEU A 180 7.70 4.30 -20.88
C LEU A 180 7.84 3.90 -22.36
N VAL A 181 7.20 2.80 -22.71
CA VAL A 181 7.10 2.27 -24.07
C VAL A 181 5.68 1.80 -24.32
N TYR A 182 5.23 1.87 -25.57
CA TYR A 182 3.91 1.42 -26.01
C TYR A 182 4.06 0.65 -27.33
N TYR A 183 3.07 -0.14 -27.71
CA TYR A 183 3.02 -0.75 -29.04
C TYR A 183 2.28 0.16 -30.03
N ASP A 184 2.84 0.43 -31.21
CA ASP A 184 2.13 1.18 -32.26
C ASP A 184 1.10 0.31 -33.00
N GLU A 185 0.39 0.87 -33.98
CA GLU A 185 -0.62 0.15 -34.78
C GLU A 185 -0.04 -1.03 -35.58
N ALA A 186 1.27 -1.02 -35.86
CA ALA A 186 1.97 -2.13 -36.49
C ALA A 186 2.52 -3.13 -35.44
N ASP A 187 2.00 -3.05 -34.21
CA ASP A 187 2.44 -3.75 -33.01
C ASP A 187 3.91 -3.49 -32.64
N ARG A 188 4.59 -2.44 -33.12
CA ARG A 188 6.01 -2.22 -32.81
C ARG A 188 6.20 -1.50 -31.49
N LEU A 189 7.16 -1.93 -30.67
CA LEU A 189 7.50 -1.24 -29.43
C LEU A 189 8.16 0.13 -29.72
N GLN A 190 7.54 1.21 -29.24
CA GLN A 190 7.99 2.58 -29.43
C GLN A 190 8.20 3.30 -28.08
N PRO A 191 9.23 4.17 -27.96
CA PRO A 191 9.41 5.02 -26.79
C PRO A 191 8.38 6.16 -26.76
N PHE A 192 8.18 6.76 -25.58
CA PHE A 192 7.31 7.91 -25.44
C PHE A 192 7.98 9.17 -25.97
N SER A 193 7.30 9.91 -26.83
CA SER A 193 7.75 11.21 -27.32
C SER A 193 6.68 12.30 -27.24
N LYS A 194 5.41 11.93 -26.97
CA LYS A 194 4.28 12.86 -26.87
C LYS A 194 3.28 12.43 -25.78
N PRO A 195 2.45 13.35 -25.26
CA PRO A 195 1.43 13.04 -24.27
C PRO A 195 0.39 12.00 -24.72
N GLU A 196 0.05 11.92 -26.01
CA GLU A 196 -0.97 10.97 -26.49
C GLU A 196 -0.54 9.50 -26.29
N HIS A 197 0.77 9.24 -26.19
CA HIS A 197 1.30 7.89 -25.98
C HIS A 197 0.93 7.32 -24.60
N PHE A 198 0.66 8.18 -23.60
CA PHE A 198 0.19 7.74 -22.29
C PHE A 198 -1.21 7.10 -22.38
N GLU A 199 -2.10 7.67 -23.17
CA GLU A 199 -3.45 7.12 -23.39
C GLU A 199 -3.37 5.78 -24.14
N ILE A 200 -2.49 5.67 -25.14
CA ILE A 200 -2.26 4.41 -25.85
C ILE A 200 -1.74 3.34 -24.89
N LYS A 201 -0.71 3.64 -24.09
CA LYS A 201 -0.18 2.71 -23.10
C LYS A 201 -1.24 2.33 -22.07
N ARG A 202 -2.03 3.29 -21.58
CA ARG A 202 -3.13 3.01 -20.65
C ARG A 202 -4.13 2.05 -21.27
N GLN A 203 -4.59 2.30 -22.50
CA GLN A 203 -5.52 1.40 -23.18
C GLN A 203 -4.91 0.00 -23.36
N GLN A 204 -3.63 -0.12 -23.72
CA GLN A 204 -2.95 -1.41 -23.82
C GLN A 204 -2.88 -2.17 -22.50
N ILE A 205 -2.73 -1.46 -21.38
CA ILE A 205 -2.79 -2.07 -20.05
C ILE A 205 -4.21 -2.58 -19.78
N ILE A 206 -5.24 -1.79 -20.08
CA ILE A 206 -6.64 -2.21 -19.93
C ILE A 206 -6.97 -3.42 -20.81
N ASP A 207 -6.52 -3.44 -22.06
CA ASP A 207 -6.68 -4.58 -22.96
C ASP A 207 -5.94 -5.82 -22.40
N GLY A 208 -4.73 -5.62 -21.89
CA GLY A 208 -3.97 -6.63 -21.14
C GLY A 208 -4.77 -7.20 -19.97
N MET A 209 -5.35 -6.32 -19.15
CA MET A 209 -6.22 -6.70 -18.03
C MET A 209 -7.43 -7.49 -18.51
N LEU A 210 -8.13 -7.08 -19.57
CA LEU A 210 -9.28 -7.82 -20.11
C LEU A 210 -8.90 -9.21 -20.63
N LEU A 211 -7.69 -9.40 -21.17
CA LEU A 211 -7.21 -10.71 -21.61
C LEU A 211 -6.86 -11.65 -20.46
N GLY A 212 -6.39 -11.10 -19.34
CA GLY A 212 -5.98 -11.88 -18.17
C GLY A 212 -7.13 -12.12 -17.19
N MET A 213 -8.04 -11.15 -17.07
CA MET A 213 -9.17 -11.16 -16.15
C MET A 213 -10.48 -11.62 -16.79
N GLY A 214 -10.64 -11.49 -18.11
CA GLY A 214 -11.90 -11.71 -18.78
C GLY A 214 -12.55 -10.44 -19.31
N LYS A 215 -13.54 -10.62 -20.17
CA LYS A 215 -14.29 -9.52 -20.79
C LYS A 215 -15.19 -8.84 -19.76
N LEU A 216 -15.18 -7.51 -19.76
CA LEU A 216 -16.13 -6.71 -18.98
C LEU A 216 -17.43 -6.56 -19.80
N PRO A 217 -18.58 -7.10 -19.33
CA PRO A 217 -19.83 -6.94 -20.05
C PRO A 217 -20.35 -5.50 -20.04
N GLU A 218 -21.27 -5.19 -20.95
CA GLU A 218 -21.99 -3.91 -20.91
C GLU A 218 -22.74 -3.73 -19.57
N ARG A 219 -22.74 -2.48 -19.09
CA ARG A 219 -23.37 -2.10 -17.82
C ARG A 219 -24.68 -1.35 -18.08
N PRO A 220 -25.73 -1.58 -17.27
CA PRO A 220 -26.96 -0.80 -17.36
C PRO A 220 -26.70 0.71 -17.19
N LYS A 221 -27.36 1.55 -18.00
CA LYS A 221 -27.34 3.01 -17.82
C LYS A 221 -28.25 3.38 -16.65
N ARG A 222 -27.71 4.13 -15.68
CA ARG A 222 -28.44 4.56 -14.47
C ARG A 222 -28.30 6.06 -14.29
N GLY A 223 -29.44 6.74 -14.10
CA GLY A 223 -29.53 8.19 -13.91
C GLY A 223 -30.09 8.59 -12.56
N SER A 224 -30.69 7.65 -11.82
CA SER A 224 -31.37 7.89 -10.56
C SER A 224 -31.09 6.78 -9.55
N ILE A 225 -31.16 7.11 -8.26
CA ILE A 225 -31.07 6.13 -7.16
C ILE A 225 -32.16 5.05 -7.25
N LYS A 226 -33.31 5.36 -7.88
CA LYS A 226 -34.42 4.42 -8.08
C LYS A 226 -34.05 3.27 -9.03
N ASP A 227 -33.09 3.49 -9.94
CA ASP A 227 -32.68 2.51 -10.96
C ASP A 227 -31.89 1.32 -10.36
N PHE A 228 -31.57 1.38 -9.07
CA PHE A 228 -30.76 0.39 -8.36
C PHE A 228 -31.60 -0.64 -7.59
N ASN A 229 -32.93 -0.46 -7.50
CA ASN A 229 -33.83 -1.34 -6.75
C ASN A 229 -33.34 -1.63 -5.31
N ILE A 230 -32.88 -0.58 -4.62
CA ILE A 230 -32.23 -0.69 -3.31
C ILE A 230 -33.23 -1.20 -2.25
N ARG A 231 -32.89 -2.29 -1.57
CA ARG A 231 -33.60 -2.82 -0.40
C ARG A 231 -32.74 -2.67 0.84
N VAL A 232 -33.33 -2.18 1.93
CA VAL A 232 -32.66 -2.11 3.24
C VAL A 232 -33.10 -3.32 4.05
N LEU A 233 -32.17 -4.23 4.36
CA LEU A 233 -32.49 -5.55 4.93
C LEU A 233 -32.71 -5.54 6.45
N ASN A 234 -32.01 -4.65 7.17
CA ASN A 234 -32.07 -4.55 8.62
C ASN A 234 -32.44 -3.13 9.06
N ASN A 235 -32.87 -2.98 10.31
CA ASN A 235 -33.09 -1.67 10.89
C ASN A 235 -31.81 -0.82 10.79
N THR A 236 -31.99 0.42 10.33
CA THR A 236 -30.97 1.46 10.27
C THR A 236 -30.34 1.63 11.65
N GLN A 237 -29.03 1.38 11.75
CA GLN A 237 -28.31 1.45 13.02
C GLN A 237 -27.55 2.77 13.12
N GLN A 238 -27.97 3.65 14.03
CA GLN A 238 -27.17 4.83 14.35
C GLN A 238 -25.98 4.42 15.24
N ARG A 239 -24.76 4.61 14.74
CA ARG A 239 -23.50 4.28 15.43
C ARG A 239 -22.59 5.49 15.43
N GLY A 240 -22.31 6.05 16.61
CA GLY A 240 -21.45 7.22 16.74
C GLY A 240 -21.98 8.44 15.97
N ARG A 241 -21.30 8.82 14.89
CA ARG A 241 -21.61 9.98 14.03
C ARG A 241 -22.18 9.60 12.66
N TYR A 242 -22.54 8.34 12.46
CA TYR A 242 -23.08 7.85 11.20
C TYR A 242 -24.24 6.87 11.44
N VAL A 243 -24.96 6.60 10.37
CA VAL A 243 -25.93 5.54 10.20
C VAL A 243 -25.29 4.43 9.38
N LYS A 244 -25.44 3.18 9.82
CA LYS A 244 -25.16 2.00 9.02
C LYS A 244 -26.46 1.40 8.51
N LYS A 245 -26.52 1.13 7.21
CA LYS A 245 -27.57 0.35 6.57
C LYS A 245 -26.95 -0.92 5.98
N THR A 246 -27.63 -2.05 6.15
CA THR A 246 -27.37 -3.24 5.32
C THR A 246 -28.30 -3.16 4.14
N ILE A 247 -27.72 -3.08 2.93
CA ILE A 247 -28.48 -2.89 1.70
C ILE A 247 -28.20 -4.03 0.72
N THR A 248 -29.19 -4.30 -0.14
CA THR A 248 -28.99 -4.99 -1.40
C THR A 248 -29.47 -4.11 -2.54
N PHE A 249 -28.82 -4.21 -3.68
CA PHE A 249 -29.19 -3.47 -4.87
C PHE A 249 -28.73 -4.22 -6.11
N GLU A 250 -29.40 -4.01 -7.23
CA GLU A 250 -29.10 -4.72 -8.47
C GLU A 250 -27.83 -4.17 -9.11
N ALA A 251 -26.99 -5.03 -9.67
CA ALA A 251 -25.87 -4.67 -10.55
C ALA A 251 -26.28 -4.74 -12.03
N ALA A 252 -27.07 -5.76 -12.35
CA ALA A 252 -27.76 -5.97 -13.60
C ALA A 252 -29.05 -6.74 -13.28
N GLU A 253 -29.88 -7.00 -14.28
CA GLU A 253 -31.10 -7.79 -14.11
C GLU A 253 -30.78 -9.14 -13.43
N GLY A 254 -31.41 -9.40 -12.28
CA GLY A 254 -31.22 -10.63 -11.50
C GLY A 254 -29.89 -10.73 -10.72
N GLU A 255 -28.97 -9.78 -10.86
CA GLU A 255 -27.68 -9.81 -10.19
C GLU A 255 -27.64 -8.86 -8.98
N MET A 256 -27.60 -9.39 -7.77
CA MET A 256 -27.62 -8.59 -6.54
C MET A 256 -26.22 -8.32 -5.97
N ILE A 257 -25.98 -7.09 -5.53
CA ILE A 257 -24.85 -6.71 -4.68
C ILE A 257 -25.35 -6.58 -3.25
N HIS A 258 -24.63 -7.20 -2.31
CA HIS A 258 -24.86 -7.07 -0.87
C HIS A 258 -23.83 -6.11 -0.30
N ALA A 259 -24.26 -5.06 0.40
CA ALA A 259 -23.36 -4.03 0.89
C ALA A 259 -23.76 -3.48 2.26
N PHE A 260 -22.77 -2.91 2.95
CA PHE A 260 -23.02 -1.93 4.00
C PHE A 260 -22.93 -0.53 3.40
N LEU A 261 -23.88 0.33 3.74
CA LEU A 261 -23.86 1.74 3.41
C LEU A 261 -23.75 2.55 4.71
N TYR A 262 -22.67 3.30 4.83
CA TYR A 262 -22.40 4.17 5.95
C TYR A 262 -22.67 5.61 5.54
N GLU A 263 -23.59 6.25 6.24
CA GLU A 263 -24.03 7.62 5.98
C GLU A 263 -23.82 8.48 7.22
N PRO A 264 -23.03 9.55 7.13
CA PRO A 264 -22.81 10.45 8.26
C PRO A 264 -24.08 11.20 8.66
N LEU A 265 -24.22 11.52 9.95
CA LEU A 265 -25.40 12.16 10.53
C LEU A 265 -25.44 13.68 10.32
N ASP A 266 -24.29 14.32 10.07
CA ASP A 266 -24.16 15.77 9.97
C ASP A 266 -24.51 16.32 8.57
N LYS A 267 -25.53 15.74 7.94
CA LYS A 267 -26.02 16.14 6.61
C LYS A 267 -26.49 17.60 6.65
N GLN A 268 -26.03 18.39 5.67
CA GLN A 268 -26.46 19.78 5.49
C GLN A 268 -27.08 19.90 4.10
N ALA A 269 -28.27 20.51 4.02
CA ALA A 269 -28.94 20.73 2.75
C ALA A 269 -28.02 21.48 1.77
N GLY A 270 -27.92 20.98 0.53
CA GLY A 270 -27.08 21.55 -0.51
C GLY A 270 -25.58 21.26 -0.40
N LYS A 271 -25.09 20.67 0.71
CA LYS A 271 -23.67 20.29 0.84
C LYS A 271 -23.47 18.81 0.54
N LYS A 272 -22.76 18.56 -0.57
CA LYS A 272 -22.34 17.23 -0.98
C LYS A 272 -20.95 16.89 -0.41
N ARG A 273 -20.71 15.61 -0.18
CA ARG A 273 -19.48 15.06 0.45
C ARG A 273 -18.87 13.95 -0.44
N PRO A 274 -17.62 13.56 -0.21
CA PRO A 274 -17.02 12.49 -0.99
C PRO A 274 -17.66 11.12 -0.71
N GLY A 275 -17.69 10.28 -1.74
CA GLY A 275 -18.19 8.91 -1.70
C GLY A 275 -17.06 7.90 -1.87
N ILE A 276 -17.00 6.88 -1.02
CA ILE A 276 -15.92 5.89 -1.01
C ILE A 276 -16.47 4.49 -1.23
N VAL A 277 -15.86 3.75 -2.17
CA VAL A 277 -16.01 2.30 -2.24
C VAL A 277 -14.96 1.66 -1.32
N GLY A 278 -15.38 1.12 -0.18
CA GLY A 278 -14.51 0.44 0.78
C GLY A 278 -14.49 -1.07 0.56
N MET A 279 -13.32 -1.67 0.36
CA MET A 279 -13.22 -3.06 -0.08
C MET A 279 -12.59 -3.97 0.98
N HIS A 280 -13.31 -5.04 1.33
CA HIS A 280 -12.94 -5.94 2.44
C HIS A 280 -11.76 -6.87 2.11
N PRO A 281 -10.99 -7.30 3.13
CA PRO A 281 -9.96 -8.32 2.95
C PRO A 281 -10.55 -9.71 2.76
N THR A 282 -9.70 -10.71 2.49
CA THR A 282 -10.11 -12.12 2.46
C THR A 282 -10.61 -12.54 3.84
N GLY A 283 -11.89 -12.89 3.93
CA GLY A 283 -12.50 -13.40 5.15
C GLY A 283 -13.94 -13.79 4.88
N ASN A 284 -14.39 -14.90 5.47
CA ASN A 284 -15.74 -15.44 5.23
C ASN A 284 -16.86 -14.42 5.51
N ALA A 285 -16.63 -13.50 6.44
CA ALA A 285 -17.58 -12.43 6.79
C ALA A 285 -17.76 -11.38 5.69
N GLY A 286 -16.89 -11.32 4.66
CA GLY A 286 -16.96 -10.33 3.59
C GLY A 286 -16.91 -8.90 4.13
N LYS A 287 -17.89 -8.08 3.76
CA LYS A 287 -18.10 -6.73 4.32
C LYS A 287 -18.17 -6.69 5.85
N GLY A 288 -18.59 -7.79 6.49
CA GLY A 288 -18.60 -7.98 7.94
C GLY A 288 -17.22 -8.03 8.60
N SER A 289 -16.14 -8.25 7.83
CA SER A 289 -14.77 -8.26 8.35
C SER A 289 -14.34 -6.94 8.99
N PHE A 290 -14.97 -5.83 8.63
CA PHE A 290 -14.71 -4.51 9.23
C PHE A 290 -15.37 -4.30 10.58
N GLU A 291 -16.28 -5.17 10.99
CA GLU A 291 -16.94 -5.09 12.30
C GLU A 291 -16.30 -6.04 13.30
N SER A 292 -15.61 -7.07 12.84
CA SER A 292 -14.95 -8.08 13.67
C SER A 292 -13.46 -7.85 13.89
N TRP A 293 -12.83 -6.92 13.15
CA TRP A 293 -11.37 -6.77 13.17
C TRP A 293 -10.89 -5.34 13.45
N PRO A 294 -10.41 -5.03 14.67
CA PRO A 294 -10.10 -3.65 15.11
C PRO A 294 -8.97 -2.95 14.34
N LEU A 295 -8.25 -3.67 13.48
CA LEU A 295 -7.05 -3.17 12.79
C LEU A 295 -7.28 -2.75 11.34
N CYS A 296 -8.48 -2.91 10.77
CA CYS A 296 -8.81 -2.47 9.41
C CYS A 296 -10.11 -1.66 9.32
N ASN A 297 -10.49 -0.93 10.37
CA ASN A 297 -11.77 -0.19 10.49
C ASN A 297 -11.91 1.04 9.57
N PHE A 298 -11.18 1.12 8.45
CA PHE A 298 -11.18 2.32 7.59
C PHE A 298 -12.56 2.74 7.07
N PRO A 299 -13.53 1.85 6.77
CA PRO A 299 -14.86 2.32 6.35
C PRO A 299 -15.58 3.07 7.47
N ILE A 300 -15.43 2.60 8.70
CA ILE A 300 -16.01 3.21 9.90
C ILE A 300 -15.29 4.53 10.21
N GLU A 301 -13.95 4.53 10.15
CA GLU A 301 -13.12 5.72 10.38
C GLU A 301 -13.46 6.83 9.37
N LEU A 302 -13.58 6.50 8.07
CA LEU A 302 -13.99 7.46 7.03
C LEU A 302 -15.44 7.93 7.21
N ALA A 303 -16.38 7.04 7.57
CA ALA A 303 -17.75 7.45 7.88
C ALA A 303 -17.82 8.42 9.06
N MET A 304 -17.00 8.19 10.10
CA MET A 304 -16.85 9.11 11.23
C MET A 304 -16.23 10.46 10.82
N MET A 305 -15.39 10.47 9.77
CA MET A 305 -14.85 11.68 9.13
C MET A 305 -15.82 12.31 8.10
N GLY A 306 -17.06 11.85 8.05
CA GLY A 306 -18.09 12.46 7.23
C GLY A 306 -18.09 12.04 5.76
N TYR A 307 -17.43 10.95 5.39
CA TYR A 307 -17.56 10.35 4.05
C TYR A 307 -18.83 9.50 3.96
N VAL A 308 -19.44 9.40 2.77
CA VAL A 308 -20.38 8.30 2.48
C VAL A 308 -19.54 7.11 2.06
N VAL A 309 -19.71 5.96 2.71
CA VAL A 309 -18.91 4.76 2.41
C VAL A 309 -19.83 3.60 2.07
N ILE A 310 -19.64 3.02 0.89
CA ILE A 310 -20.29 1.76 0.49
C ILE A 310 -19.28 0.63 0.52
N VAL A 311 -19.63 -0.47 1.17
CA VAL A 311 -18.78 -1.65 1.35
C VAL A 311 -19.49 -2.87 0.78
N PRO A 312 -19.26 -3.23 -0.50
CA PRO A 312 -19.86 -4.40 -1.11
C PRO A 312 -19.13 -5.68 -0.67
N ASP A 313 -19.86 -6.80 -0.64
CA ASP A 313 -19.27 -8.13 -0.66
C ASP A 313 -18.64 -8.41 -2.04
N TYR A 314 -17.46 -9.03 -2.03
CA TYR A 314 -16.85 -9.64 -3.20
C TYR A 314 -17.51 -11.01 -3.47
N PRO A 315 -17.65 -11.44 -4.74
CA PRO A 315 -18.23 -12.74 -5.10
C PRO A 315 -17.69 -13.90 -4.24
N GLY A 316 -18.60 -14.70 -3.68
CA GLY A 316 -18.25 -15.83 -2.83
C GLY A 316 -17.77 -15.47 -1.43
N PHE A 317 -18.06 -14.26 -0.91
CA PHE A 317 -17.86 -13.86 0.49
C PHE A 317 -19.11 -13.20 1.09
N GLY A 318 -19.17 -13.13 2.42
CA GLY A 318 -20.26 -12.47 3.13
C GLY A 318 -21.61 -13.08 2.77
N ASP A 319 -22.56 -12.22 2.39
CA ASP A 319 -23.91 -12.60 2.00
C ASP A 319 -24.01 -12.98 0.51
N ALA A 320 -22.95 -12.77 -0.27
CA ALA A 320 -22.85 -13.25 -1.65
C ALA A 320 -22.46 -14.73 -1.72
N ARG A 321 -22.71 -15.52 -0.66
CA ARG A 321 -22.42 -16.96 -0.58
C ARG A 321 -23.72 -17.78 -0.51
N PRO A 322 -23.72 -19.00 -1.09
CA PRO A 322 -22.68 -19.55 -1.96
C PRO A 322 -22.60 -18.80 -3.29
N TYR A 323 -21.48 -18.93 -4.01
CA TYR A 323 -21.31 -18.35 -5.35
C TYR A 323 -20.69 -19.40 -6.26
N ASP A 324 -21.33 -19.65 -7.39
CA ASP A 324 -20.83 -20.53 -8.43
C ASP A 324 -20.18 -19.67 -9.52
N PHE A 325 -18.86 -19.80 -9.66
CA PHE A 325 -18.10 -19.09 -10.67
C PHE A 325 -18.12 -19.79 -12.03
N ASP A 326 -18.46 -21.08 -12.08
CA ASP A 326 -18.37 -21.88 -13.29
C ASP A 326 -19.60 -21.70 -14.19
N THR A 327 -20.73 -21.30 -13.61
CA THR A 327 -21.99 -21.02 -14.33
C THR A 327 -22.27 -19.52 -14.53
N ASP A 328 -21.36 -18.65 -14.09
CA ASP A 328 -21.52 -17.21 -14.20
C ASP A 328 -21.26 -16.70 -15.62
N ARG A 329 -21.83 -15.55 -15.98
CA ARG A 329 -21.63 -14.92 -17.31
C ARG A 329 -20.31 -14.17 -17.45
N TYR A 330 -19.50 -14.17 -16.39
CA TYR A 330 -18.21 -13.49 -16.33
C TYR A 330 -17.11 -14.54 -16.41
N ASP A 331 -16.08 -14.31 -17.21
CA ASP A 331 -14.97 -15.28 -17.36
C ASP A 331 -14.17 -15.48 -16.06
N SER A 332 -14.35 -14.61 -15.06
CA SER A 332 -13.71 -14.71 -13.76
C SER A 332 -14.40 -13.95 -12.64
N GLY A 333 -14.10 -14.35 -11.40
CA GLY A 333 -14.50 -13.58 -10.22
C GLY A 333 -13.89 -12.17 -10.16
N THR A 334 -12.69 -11.96 -10.74
CA THR A 334 -12.07 -10.61 -10.76
C THR A 334 -12.90 -9.65 -11.60
N ILE A 335 -13.33 -10.07 -12.80
CA ILE A 335 -14.09 -9.18 -13.68
C ILE A 335 -15.52 -8.97 -13.17
N LYS A 336 -16.13 -9.97 -12.53
CA LYS A 336 -17.38 -9.82 -11.75
C LYS A 336 -17.20 -8.81 -10.60
N GLY A 337 -16.08 -8.89 -9.88
CA GLY A 337 -15.72 -7.93 -8.83
C GLY A 337 -15.65 -6.50 -9.37
N VAL A 338 -14.88 -6.29 -10.44
CA VAL A 338 -14.78 -4.99 -11.14
C VAL A 338 -16.16 -4.46 -11.52
N PHE A 339 -17.02 -5.28 -12.14
CA PHE A 339 -18.39 -4.89 -12.50
C PHE A 339 -19.20 -4.42 -11.28
N ASN A 340 -19.17 -5.20 -10.19
CA ASN A 340 -19.86 -4.85 -8.95
C ASN A 340 -19.32 -3.55 -8.33
N HIS A 341 -18.01 -3.36 -8.36
CA HIS A 341 -17.36 -2.16 -7.83
C HIS A 341 -17.68 -0.91 -8.65
N MET A 342 -17.70 -1.00 -9.97
CA MET A 342 -18.12 0.10 -10.86
C MET A 342 -19.61 0.44 -10.69
N THR A 343 -20.44 -0.56 -10.39
CA THR A 343 -21.85 -0.36 -10.01
C THR A 343 -21.98 0.41 -8.70
N CYS A 344 -21.10 0.15 -7.72
CA CYS A 344 -21.06 0.95 -6.49
C CYS A 344 -20.70 2.42 -6.77
N VAL A 345 -19.78 2.67 -7.72
CA VAL A 345 -19.48 4.03 -8.20
C VAL A 345 -20.71 4.68 -8.84
N ASP A 346 -21.45 3.94 -9.67
CA ASP A 346 -22.69 4.46 -10.26
C ASP A 346 -23.70 4.88 -9.19
N LEU A 347 -23.88 4.05 -8.15
CA LEU A 347 -24.78 4.33 -7.03
C LEU A 347 -24.34 5.60 -6.28
N LEU A 348 -23.05 5.70 -5.95
CA LEU A 348 -22.50 6.87 -5.27
C LEU A 348 -22.70 8.16 -6.09
N ARG A 349 -22.58 8.13 -7.42
CA ARG A 349 -22.78 9.32 -8.25
C ARG A 349 -24.19 9.90 -8.20
N VAL A 350 -25.20 9.04 -8.02
CA VAL A 350 -26.61 9.46 -7.93
C VAL A 350 -27.09 9.56 -6.48
N HIS A 351 -26.25 9.22 -5.50
CA HIS A 351 -26.60 9.34 -4.10
C HIS A 351 -26.78 10.83 -3.72
N PRO A 352 -27.88 11.21 -3.05
CA PRO A 352 -28.24 12.62 -2.85
C PRO A 352 -27.17 13.42 -2.08
N ASP A 353 -26.49 12.78 -1.14
CA ASP A 353 -25.45 13.41 -0.32
C ASP A 353 -24.06 13.40 -0.95
N VAL A 354 -23.82 12.67 -2.05
CA VAL A 354 -22.48 12.49 -2.61
C VAL A 354 -22.22 13.46 -3.75
N ASP A 355 -21.01 14.03 -3.76
CA ASP A 355 -20.50 14.77 -4.90
C ASP A 355 -19.99 13.76 -5.95
N PRO A 356 -20.62 13.69 -7.15
CA PRO A 356 -20.24 12.72 -8.17
C PRO A 356 -18.81 12.91 -8.71
N ASN A 357 -18.17 14.05 -8.43
CA ASN A 357 -16.79 14.33 -8.81
C ASN A 357 -15.78 13.97 -7.70
N LYS A 358 -16.24 13.60 -6.50
CA LYS A 358 -15.41 13.26 -5.34
C LYS A 358 -15.60 11.81 -4.93
N ILE A 359 -15.26 10.88 -5.83
CA ILE A 359 -15.36 9.45 -5.59
C ILE A 359 -13.97 8.82 -5.47
N GLY A 360 -13.77 7.96 -4.48
CA GLY A 360 -12.52 7.21 -4.28
C GLY A 360 -12.74 5.76 -3.88
N THR A 361 -11.64 5.04 -3.77
CA THR A 361 -11.64 3.64 -3.33
C THR A 361 -10.49 3.37 -2.36
N ILE A 362 -10.74 2.48 -1.41
CA ILE A 362 -9.76 2.05 -0.40
C ILE A 362 -10.00 0.59 -0.05
N GLY A 363 -8.93 -0.20 0.01
CA GLY A 363 -9.03 -1.61 0.32
C GLY A 363 -7.79 -2.20 0.96
N HIS A 364 -7.98 -3.36 1.62
CA HIS A 364 -6.90 -4.15 2.22
C HIS A 364 -6.90 -5.58 1.67
N SER A 365 -5.72 -6.14 1.36
CA SER A 365 -5.59 -7.53 0.88
C SER A 365 -6.39 -7.79 -0.40
N LEU A 366 -7.39 -8.67 -0.37
CA LEU A 366 -8.42 -8.83 -1.42
C LEU A 366 -8.95 -7.47 -1.92
N GLY A 367 -9.35 -6.61 -0.98
CA GLY A 367 -9.84 -5.28 -1.32
C GLY A 367 -8.76 -4.36 -1.88
N GLY A 368 -7.48 -4.60 -1.53
CA GLY A 368 -6.37 -3.77 -1.97
C GLY A 368 -6.08 -3.88 -3.46
N HIS A 369 -6.09 -5.07 -4.05
CA HIS A 369 -6.00 -5.20 -5.52
C HIS A 369 -7.29 -4.79 -6.21
N ASN A 370 -8.46 -5.09 -5.65
CA ASN A 370 -9.72 -4.66 -6.24
C ASN A 370 -9.85 -3.13 -6.28
N ALA A 371 -9.27 -2.42 -5.31
CA ALA A 371 -9.20 -0.96 -5.33
C ALA A 371 -8.35 -0.44 -6.50
N MET A 372 -7.26 -1.13 -6.84
CA MET A 372 -6.46 -0.84 -8.03
C MET A 372 -7.21 -1.15 -9.31
N PHE A 373 -7.86 -2.31 -9.39
CA PHE A 373 -8.60 -2.73 -10.58
C PHE A 373 -9.78 -1.79 -10.87
N LEU A 374 -10.58 -1.45 -9.86
CA LEU A 374 -11.65 -0.46 -10.01
C LEU A 374 -11.10 0.86 -10.53
N ALA A 375 -10.01 1.37 -9.95
CA ALA A 375 -9.44 2.65 -10.36
C ALA A 375 -8.88 2.60 -11.79
N ALA A 376 -8.29 1.48 -12.22
CA ALA A 376 -7.84 1.30 -13.59
C ALA A 376 -9.00 1.33 -14.59
N PHE A 377 -10.09 0.59 -14.33
CA PHE A 377 -11.26 0.50 -15.20
C PHE A 377 -12.22 1.70 -15.14
N ASP A 378 -12.16 2.53 -14.09
CA ASP A 378 -13.12 3.62 -13.87
C ASP A 378 -12.44 4.95 -13.55
N ASP A 379 -12.37 5.83 -14.55
CA ASP A 379 -11.75 7.17 -14.46
C ASP A 379 -12.50 8.17 -13.56
N ARG A 380 -13.70 7.79 -13.09
CA ARG A 380 -14.49 8.60 -12.14
C ARG A 380 -13.89 8.52 -10.73
N VAL A 381 -13.12 7.49 -10.43
CA VAL A 381 -12.40 7.31 -9.16
C VAL A 381 -11.17 8.22 -9.11
N LYS A 382 -11.17 9.25 -8.27
CA LYS A 382 -10.11 10.28 -8.19
C LYS A 382 -8.90 9.88 -7.36
N ILE A 383 -9.08 8.93 -6.43
CA ILE A 383 -8.01 8.38 -5.61
C ILE A 383 -8.25 6.89 -5.34
N ALA A 384 -7.17 6.12 -5.42
CA ALA A 384 -7.14 4.70 -5.07
C ALA A 384 -6.13 4.44 -3.96
N VAL A 385 -6.56 3.80 -2.88
CA VAL A 385 -5.72 3.39 -1.76
C VAL A 385 -5.64 1.86 -1.71
N SER A 386 -4.46 1.30 -1.95
CA SER A 386 -4.20 -0.12 -1.85
C SER A 386 -3.32 -0.42 -0.64
N SER A 387 -3.85 -1.16 0.34
CA SER A 387 -3.06 -1.70 1.44
C SER A 387 -2.86 -3.19 1.25
N CYS A 388 -1.61 -3.65 1.27
CA CYS A 388 -1.27 -5.07 1.17
C CYS A 388 -1.98 -5.75 0.00
N GLY A 389 -2.17 -5.05 -1.12
CA GLY A 389 -3.04 -5.48 -2.19
C GLY A 389 -2.31 -6.06 -3.40
N TRP A 390 -1.02 -5.77 -3.56
CA TRP A 390 -0.32 -6.02 -4.80
C TRP A 390 1.17 -6.28 -4.60
N THR A 391 1.73 -6.96 -5.58
CA THR A 391 3.17 -7.14 -5.82
C THR A 391 3.29 -7.67 -7.25
N PRO A 392 4.31 -7.28 -8.04
CA PRO A 392 4.46 -7.83 -9.37
C PRO A 392 4.55 -9.36 -9.33
N PHE A 393 4.01 -10.04 -10.35
CA PHE A 393 3.84 -11.49 -10.33
C PHE A 393 5.16 -12.25 -10.15
N GLU A 394 6.27 -11.72 -10.69
CA GLU A 394 7.60 -12.31 -10.51
C GLU A 394 8.03 -12.40 -9.03
N TYR A 395 7.66 -11.42 -8.21
CA TYR A 395 7.96 -11.38 -6.77
C TYR A 395 6.94 -12.19 -5.97
N TYR A 396 5.72 -12.30 -6.47
CA TYR A 396 4.70 -13.19 -5.90
C TYR A 396 5.15 -14.66 -5.97
N GLU A 397 5.78 -15.06 -7.08
CA GLU A 397 6.27 -16.41 -7.35
C GLU A 397 7.63 -16.74 -6.66
N THR A 398 8.05 -15.94 -5.68
CA THR A 398 9.22 -16.25 -4.83
C THR A 398 9.07 -17.55 -4.04
N LYS A 399 7.81 -17.98 -3.82
CA LYS A 399 7.49 -19.36 -3.42
C LYS A 399 6.88 -20.08 -4.62
N LYS A 400 7.56 -21.11 -5.12
CA LYS A 400 7.12 -21.86 -6.31
C LYS A 400 5.68 -22.36 -6.14
N GLY A 401 4.85 -22.13 -7.17
CA GLY A 401 3.44 -22.51 -7.23
C GLY A 401 2.50 -21.49 -6.59
N ARG A 402 3.00 -20.41 -5.98
CA ARG A 402 2.14 -19.42 -5.32
C ARG A 402 1.29 -18.65 -6.33
N LEU A 403 1.82 -18.37 -7.52
CA LEU A 403 1.09 -17.70 -8.60
C LEU A 403 -0.21 -18.41 -8.97
N LYS A 404 -0.29 -19.74 -8.79
CA LYS A 404 -1.53 -20.51 -9.01
C LYS A 404 -2.70 -20.06 -8.14
N THR A 405 -2.46 -19.42 -6.99
CA THR A 405 -3.57 -18.89 -6.19
C THR A 405 -4.32 -17.76 -6.89
N TRP A 406 -3.71 -17.11 -7.88
CA TRP A 406 -4.37 -16.14 -8.75
C TRP A 406 -5.14 -16.79 -9.91
N ALA A 407 -4.94 -18.08 -10.18
CA ALA A 407 -5.58 -18.79 -11.29
C ALA A 407 -6.90 -19.50 -10.90
N VAL A 408 -7.33 -19.42 -9.65
CA VAL A 408 -8.63 -20.01 -9.24
C VAL A 408 -9.81 -19.21 -9.83
N PRO A 409 -11.02 -19.81 -9.98
CA PRO A 409 -12.20 -19.14 -10.55
C PRO A 409 -12.55 -17.78 -9.92
N ARG A 410 -12.31 -17.65 -8.61
CA ARG A 410 -12.48 -16.40 -7.86
C ARG A 410 -11.62 -15.23 -8.37
N TYR A 411 -10.53 -15.51 -9.07
CA TYR A 411 -9.54 -14.53 -9.51
C TYR A 411 -9.39 -14.50 -11.03
N MET A 412 -8.36 -15.13 -11.61
CA MET A 412 -7.99 -15.00 -13.03
C MET A 412 -7.62 -16.37 -13.63
N PRO A 413 -8.61 -17.24 -13.91
CA PRO A 413 -8.38 -18.55 -14.53
C PRO A 413 -7.48 -18.57 -15.77
N PRO A 414 -7.55 -17.59 -16.70
CA PRO A 414 -6.65 -17.54 -17.85
C PRO A 414 -5.17 -17.65 -17.50
N LEU A 415 -4.76 -17.20 -16.31
CA LEU A 415 -3.38 -17.30 -15.84
C LEU A 415 -2.83 -18.72 -15.92
N GLU A 416 -3.63 -19.73 -15.59
CA GLU A 416 -3.24 -21.14 -15.73
C GLU A 416 -3.74 -21.73 -17.05
N THR A 417 -5.00 -21.53 -17.41
CA THR A 417 -5.62 -22.22 -18.55
C THR A 417 -5.10 -21.77 -19.91
N VAL A 418 -4.65 -20.51 -20.03
CA VAL A 418 -4.12 -19.92 -21.27
C VAL A 418 -2.62 -19.68 -21.16
N TYR A 419 -2.17 -19.13 -20.03
CA TYR A 419 -0.78 -18.68 -19.85
C TYR A 419 0.09 -19.65 -19.06
N GLN A 420 -0.42 -20.85 -18.70
CA GLN A 420 0.35 -21.95 -18.11
C GLN A 420 1.05 -21.59 -16.79
N SER A 421 0.46 -20.66 -16.01
CA SER A 421 1.07 -20.08 -14.80
C SER A 421 2.42 -19.42 -15.04
N ASP A 422 2.68 -18.93 -16.26
CA ASP A 422 3.88 -18.19 -16.61
C ASP A 422 3.60 -16.68 -16.60
N HIS A 423 4.00 -16.00 -15.53
CA HIS A 423 3.85 -14.54 -15.40
C HIS A 423 4.51 -13.75 -16.54
N LYS A 424 5.49 -14.34 -17.24
CA LYS A 424 6.14 -13.70 -18.39
C LYS A 424 5.19 -13.60 -19.58
N LYS A 425 4.29 -14.57 -19.73
CA LYS A 425 3.28 -14.65 -20.80
C LYS A 425 1.97 -13.96 -20.43
N PHE A 426 1.68 -13.82 -19.13
CA PHE A 426 0.42 -13.26 -18.65
C PHE A 426 0.22 -11.80 -19.10
N PRO A 427 -0.92 -11.31 -19.58
CA PRO A 427 -0.99 -10.13 -20.45
C PRO A 427 -0.87 -8.76 -19.76
N PHE A 428 -0.78 -8.70 -18.43
CA PHE A 428 -0.44 -7.48 -17.67
C PHE A 428 0.29 -7.86 -16.35
N ASP A 429 0.83 -6.88 -15.62
CA ASP A 429 1.32 -7.05 -14.25
C ASP A 429 0.90 -5.86 -13.34
N PHE A 430 1.01 -5.98 -12.02
CA PHE A 430 0.46 -5.02 -11.06
C PHE A 430 1.05 -3.61 -11.12
N HIS A 431 2.32 -3.46 -11.51
CA HIS A 431 2.91 -2.14 -11.68
C HIS A 431 2.35 -1.41 -12.91
N GLU A 432 1.92 -2.15 -13.93
CA GLU A 432 1.15 -1.60 -15.06
C GLU A 432 -0.24 -1.15 -14.62
N VAL A 433 -0.93 -1.93 -13.77
CA VAL A 433 -2.21 -1.51 -13.18
C VAL A 433 -2.07 -0.19 -12.41
N ALA A 434 -0.99 -0.04 -11.63
CA ALA A 434 -0.69 1.22 -10.94
C ALA A 434 -0.45 2.39 -11.91
N ALA A 435 0.19 2.13 -13.05
CA ALA A 435 0.43 3.12 -14.11
C ALA A 435 -0.87 3.55 -14.80
N ALA A 436 -1.82 2.63 -15.03
CA ALA A 436 -3.12 2.92 -15.64
C ALA A 436 -4.03 3.84 -14.80
N ILE A 437 -3.69 4.08 -13.52
CA ILE A 437 -4.38 5.03 -12.64
C ILE A 437 -3.89 6.48 -12.88
N ALA A 438 -2.68 6.66 -13.42
CA ALA A 438 -2.15 7.99 -13.69
C ALA A 438 -3.08 8.78 -14.63
N PRO A 439 -3.21 10.11 -14.45
CA PRO A 439 -2.54 10.97 -13.47
C PRO A 439 -3.25 11.05 -12.10
N ARG A 440 -4.26 10.21 -11.84
CA ARG A 440 -5.07 10.23 -10.61
C ARG A 440 -4.25 9.69 -9.43
N VAL A 441 -4.67 9.99 -8.21
CA VAL A 441 -3.87 9.66 -7.02
C VAL A 441 -3.89 8.15 -6.77
N PHE A 442 -2.71 7.54 -6.68
CA PHE A 442 -2.53 6.17 -6.21
C PHE A 442 -1.64 6.14 -4.98
N LEU A 443 -2.21 5.73 -3.86
CA LEU A 443 -1.46 5.47 -2.62
C LEU A 443 -1.31 3.97 -2.40
N SER A 444 -0.05 3.55 -2.29
CA SER A 444 0.34 2.18 -1.99
C SER A 444 0.88 2.07 -0.57
N SER A 445 0.26 1.23 0.26
CA SER A 445 0.79 0.79 1.55
C SER A 445 1.24 -0.66 1.43
N SER A 446 2.56 -0.88 1.28
CA SER A 446 3.17 -2.19 1.05
C SER A 446 4.15 -2.52 2.19
N PRO A 447 3.71 -3.16 3.28
CA PRO A 447 4.56 -3.41 4.44
C PRO A 447 5.80 -4.25 4.13
N THR A 448 6.91 -3.98 4.80
CA THR A 448 8.21 -4.63 4.53
C THR A 448 8.21 -6.15 4.76
N ALA A 449 7.39 -6.64 5.71
CA ALA A 449 7.33 -8.05 6.11
C ALA A 449 5.98 -8.70 5.76
N ASP A 450 5.30 -8.21 4.72
CA ASP A 450 4.06 -8.81 4.24
C ASP A 450 4.31 -10.21 3.66
N GLY A 451 3.83 -11.22 4.38
CA GLY A 451 3.96 -12.63 3.98
C GLY A 451 3.03 -13.05 2.85
N VAL A 452 2.00 -12.25 2.52
CA VAL A 452 1.03 -12.51 1.45
C VAL A 452 1.49 -11.89 0.13
N PHE A 453 1.78 -10.59 0.15
CA PHE A 453 2.29 -9.83 -0.98
C PHE A 453 3.68 -9.31 -0.65
N PRO A 454 4.75 -10.02 -1.04
CA PRO A 454 6.09 -9.65 -0.60
C PRO A 454 6.44 -8.19 -0.86
N GLY A 455 6.71 -7.45 0.23
CA GLY A 455 6.86 -5.99 0.20
C GLY A 455 8.07 -5.49 -0.58
N TRP A 456 9.03 -6.36 -0.91
CA TRP A 456 10.15 -6.03 -1.79
C TRP A 456 9.73 -5.92 -3.27
N GLY A 457 8.66 -6.58 -3.69
CA GLY A 457 8.18 -6.47 -5.06
C GLY A 457 7.61 -5.08 -5.40
N PRO A 458 6.68 -4.52 -4.60
CA PRO A 458 6.24 -3.13 -4.76
C PRO A 458 7.39 -2.15 -4.65
N LYS A 459 8.38 -2.41 -3.78
CA LYS A 459 9.57 -1.57 -3.64
C LYS A 459 10.45 -1.57 -4.89
N ALA A 460 10.59 -2.71 -5.56
CA ALA A 460 11.32 -2.81 -6.82
C ALA A 460 10.56 -2.15 -7.99
N ALA A 461 9.23 -2.22 -8.00
CA ALA A 461 8.39 -1.57 -9.01
C ALA A 461 8.23 -0.04 -8.80
N GLU A 462 8.37 0.44 -7.57
CA GLU A 462 8.22 1.85 -7.18
C GLU A 462 8.94 2.85 -8.10
N PRO A 463 10.25 2.72 -8.40
CA PRO A 463 10.93 3.68 -9.27
C PRO A 463 10.39 3.68 -10.70
N LEU A 464 9.91 2.54 -11.21
CA LEU A 464 9.31 2.44 -12.55
C LEU A 464 7.99 3.23 -12.60
N ILE A 465 7.13 3.02 -11.60
CA ILE A 465 5.84 3.70 -11.49
C ILE A 465 6.05 5.20 -11.27
N ARG A 466 6.97 5.61 -10.39
CA ARG A 466 7.29 7.02 -10.14
C ARG A 466 7.77 7.71 -11.41
N LYS A 467 8.65 7.06 -12.19
CA LYS A 467 9.13 7.60 -13.47
C LYS A 467 7.98 7.79 -14.46
N TYR A 468 7.04 6.85 -14.52
CA TYR A 468 5.83 6.97 -15.35
C TYR A 468 4.95 8.14 -14.91
N TYR A 469 4.59 8.23 -13.62
CA TYR A 469 3.80 9.35 -13.08
C TYR A 469 4.47 10.70 -13.28
N LYS A 470 5.80 10.77 -13.14
CA LYS A 470 6.58 11.97 -13.44
C LYS A 470 6.47 12.37 -14.91
N ALA A 471 6.55 11.40 -15.81
CA ALA A 471 6.38 11.64 -17.25
C ALA A 471 4.95 12.12 -17.58
N CYS A 472 3.94 11.68 -16.83
CA CYS A 472 2.56 12.21 -16.90
C CYS A 472 2.39 13.60 -16.25
N GLY A 473 3.44 14.22 -15.70
CA GLY A 473 3.34 15.49 -14.97
C GLY A 473 2.69 15.37 -13.58
N ALA A 474 2.52 14.15 -13.07
CA ALA A 474 1.75 13.83 -11.87
C ALA A 474 2.59 13.07 -10.81
N GLU A 475 3.90 13.31 -10.73
CA GLU A 475 4.82 12.57 -9.84
C GLU A 475 4.31 12.45 -8.39
N LYS A 476 3.73 13.53 -7.84
CA LYS A 476 3.20 13.59 -6.47
C LYS A 476 1.91 12.78 -6.27
N ALA A 477 1.21 12.45 -7.35
CA ALA A 477 0.00 11.63 -7.30
C ALA A 477 0.32 10.15 -7.03
N PHE A 478 1.56 9.71 -7.24
CA PHE A 478 2.02 8.38 -6.80
C PHE A 478 2.69 8.45 -5.43
N GLN A 479 2.03 7.85 -4.44
CA GLN A 479 2.43 7.87 -3.04
C GLN A 479 2.75 6.45 -2.58
N PHE A 480 4.01 6.20 -2.25
CA PHE A 480 4.49 4.88 -1.85
C PHE A 480 4.89 4.88 -0.38
N HIS A 481 4.29 3.97 0.40
CA HIS A 481 4.58 3.79 1.82
C HIS A 481 4.93 2.33 2.11
N GLN A 482 6.05 2.14 2.83
CA GLN A 482 6.58 0.83 3.18
C GLN A 482 6.71 0.68 4.69
N PRO A 483 5.60 0.58 5.44
CA PRO A 483 5.66 0.50 6.90
C PRO A 483 6.32 -0.81 7.37
N ARG A 484 6.98 -0.75 8.53
CA ARG A 484 7.51 -1.95 9.21
C ARG A 484 6.37 -2.72 9.87
N ALA A 485 5.71 -3.56 9.08
CA ALA A 485 4.63 -4.42 9.54
C ALA A 485 4.56 -5.71 8.71
N GLN A 486 3.79 -6.67 9.20
CA GLN A 486 3.37 -7.86 8.45
C GLN A 486 2.22 -7.49 7.48
N HIS A 487 1.36 -8.45 7.13
CA HIS A 487 0.16 -8.23 6.32
C HIS A 487 -0.91 -7.43 7.08
N ARG A 488 -0.67 -6.13 7.26
CA ARG A 488 -1.50 -5.20 8.04
C ARG A 488 -1.51 -3.82 7.40
N PHE A 489 -2.52 -3.03 7.75
CA PHE A 489 -2.59 -1.60 7.40
C PHE A 489 -2.39 -0.73 8.65
N PRO A 490 -1.15 -0.38 9.04
CA PRO A 490 -0.90 0.33 10.30
C PRO A 490 -1.62 1.67 10.39
N TRP A 491 -2.01 2.06 11.61
CA TRP A 491 -2.77 3.28 11.89
C TRP A 491 -2.11 4.54 11.29
N ASP A 492 -0.81 4.72 11.48
CA ASP A 492 -0.08 5.89 10.96
C ASP A 492 -0.16 5.98 9.43
N THR A 493 -0.09 4.84 8.74
CA THR A 493 -0.19 4.78 7.27
C THR A 493 -1.64 4.95 6.81
N ARG A 494 -2.63 4.47 7.57
CA ARG A 494 -4.05 4.78 7.34
C ARG A 494 -4.32 6.27 7.44
N GLN A 495 -3.77 6.95 8.46
CA GLN A 495 -3.90 8.40 8.61
C GLN A 495 -3.32 9.14 7.39
N LYS A 496 -2.15 8.73 6.88
CA LYS A 496 -1.59 9.29 5.62
C LYS A 496 -2.54 9.08 4.42
N ALA A 497 -3.17 7.91 4.33
CA ALA A 497 -4.17 7.65 3.31
C ALA A 497 -5.38 8.59 3.42
N TYR A 498 -5.91 8.80 4.62
CA TYR A 498 -7.06 9.72 4.82
C TYR A 498 -6.71 11.16 4.48
N ARG A 499 -5.50 11.62 4.82
CA ARG A 499 -5.01 12.95 4.40
C ARG A 499 -4.96 13.07 2.87
N SER A 500 -4.41 12.05 2.22
CA SER A 500 -4.32 12.03 0.75
C SER A 500 -5.70 11.99 0.08
N MET A 501 -6.67 11.32 0.69
CA MET A 501 -8.07 11.36 0.25
C MET A 501 -8.68 12.74 0.48
N ASN A 502 -8.49 13.35 1.65
CA ASN A 502 -8.94 14.70 1.93
C ASN A 502 -8.39 15.71 0.89
N ASP A 503 -7.10 15.62 0.58
CA ASP A 503 -6.43 16.46 -0.43
C ASP A 503 -6.99 16.23 -1.83
N ALA A 504 -7.14 14.97 -2.25
CA ALA A 504 -7.66 14.61 -3.58
C ALA A 504 -9.10 15.09 -3.80
N PHE A 505 -9.87 15.25 -2.74
CA PHE A 505 -11.25 15.72 -2.78
C PHE A 505 -11.43 17.18 -2.39
N ASP A 506 -10.38 17.87 -1.94
CA ASP A 506 -10.49 19.15 -1.24
C ASP A 506 -11.62 19.10 -0.17
N TYR A 507 -11.53 18.10 0.71
CA TYR A 507 -12.56 17.79 1.70
C TYR A 507 -11.93 17.55 3.08
N HIS A 508 -12.29 18.38 4.07
CA HIS A 508 -11.86 18.16 5.44
C HIS A 508 -13.05 18.20 6.39
N PHE A 509 -13.10 17.20 7.25
CA PHE A 509 -14.15 16.99 8.23
C PHE A 509 -14.28 18.16 9.24
N HIS A 510 -13.17 18.82 9.57
CA HIS A 510 -13.16 20.03 10.42
C HIS A 510 -13.44 21.33 9.64
N GLY A 511 -13.86 21.22 8.38
CA GLY A 511 -14.06 22.38 7.49
C GLY A 511 -12.76 23.11 7.18
N THR A 512 -12.89 24.38 6.82
CA THR A 512 -11.80 25.25 6.33
C THR A 512 -10.66 25.42 7.33
N LEU A 513 -10.92 25.32 8.64
CA LEU A 513 -9.88 25.41 9.66
C LEU A 513 -8.97 24.18 9.69
N GLY A 514 -9.55 22.99 9.48
CA GLY A 514 -8.75 21.75 9.35
C GLY A 514 -7.83 21.81 8.14
N LEU A 515 -8.37 22.24 6.99
CA LEU A 515 -7.62 22.52 5.77
C LEU A 515 -6.44 23.47 6.03
N LEU A 516 -6.70 24.58 6.73
CA LEU A 516 -5.69 25.58 7.03
C LEU A 516 -4.58 25.00 7.91
N ALA A 517 -4.93 24.33 9.01
CA ALA A 517 -3.95 23.74 9.93
C ALA A 517 -3.08 22.70 9.22
N GLU A 518 -3.68 21.86 8.38
CA GLU A 518 -2.98 20.79 7.67
C GLU A 518 -2.03 21.33 6.59
N ARG A 519 -2.46 22.31 5.79
CA ARG A 519 -1.64 22.87 4.70
C ARG A 519 -0.57 23.85 5.17
N LYS A 520 -0.86 24.62 6.22
CA LYS A 520 0.00 25.71 6.67
C LYS A 520 0.75 25.43 7.96
N GLY A 521 0.42 24.35 8.67
CA GLY A 521 1.07 23.99 9.94
C GLY A 521 1.07 25.16 10.92
N ALA A 522 2.24 25.53 11.43
CA ALA A 522 2.41 26.62 12.39
C ALA A 522 1.89 27.99 11.88
N GLU A 523 1.92 28.26 10.57
CA GLU A 523 1.40 29.52 10.01
C GLU A 523 -0.13 29.64 10.16
N ALA A 524 -0.85 28.55 10.43
CA ALA A 524 -2.28 28.57 10.69
C ALA A 524 -2.64 29.13 12.08
N ILE A 525 -1.70 29.13 13.03
CA ILE A 525 -1.93 29.42 14.45
C ILE A 525 -2.68 30.75 14.67
N PRO A 526 -2.31 31.89 14.04
CA PRO A 526 -3.02 33.16 14.26
C PRO A 526 -4.50 33.10 13.88
N THR A 527 -4.82 32.42 12.77
CA THR A 527 -6.21 32.29 12.28
C THR A 527 -7.00 31.33 13.18
N LEU A 528 -6.37 30.25 13.63
CA LEU A 528 -6.99 29.31 14.56
C LEU A 528 -7.28 29.98 15.91
N ARG A 529 -6.36 30.80 16.44
CA ARG A 529 -6.59 31.60 17.66
C ARG A 529 -7.77 32.55 17.51
N LYS A 530 -7.89 33.26 16.38
CA LYS A 530 -9.05 34.12 16.09
C LYS A 530 -10.36 33.31 16.09
N SER A 531 -10.32 32.08 15.60
CA SER A 531 -11.48 31.18 15.51
C SER A 531 -11.96 30.66 16.87
N LEU A 532 -11.18 30.84 17.95
CA LEU A 532 -11.65 30.57 19.31
C LEU A 532 -12.77 31.53 19.75
N GLN A 533 -12.96 32.67 19.07
CA GLN A 533 -14.03 33.62 19.36
C GLN A 533 -15.24 33.47 18.41
N ASP A 534 -15.29 32.41 17.60
CA ASP A 534 -16.38 32.20 16.65
C ASP A 534 -17.72 31.94 17.36
N ALA A 535 -18.83 32.45 16.81
CA ALA A 535 -20.16 32.25 17.38
C ALA A 535 -20.57 30.77 17.41
N ASN A 536 -20.10 29.96 16.45
CA ASN A 536 -20.38 28.54 16.38
C ASN A 536 -19.42 27.74 17.27
N PRO A 537 -19.92 27.04 18.30
CA PRO A 537 -19.06 26.29 19.22
C PRO A 537 -18.28 25.16 18.56
N ARG A 538 -18.79 24.59 17.45
CA ARG A 538 -18.06 23.60 16.66
C ARG A 538 -16.77 24.15 16.07
N VAL A 539 -16.79 25.40 15.66
CA VAL A 539 -15.62 26.11 15.12
C VAL A 539 -14.63 26.33 16.26
N ARG A 540 -15.10 26.80 17.43
CA ARG A 540 -14.24 27.03 18.60
C ARG A 540 -13.51 25.78 19.07
N TRP A 541 -14.20 24.66 19.31
CA TRP A 541 -13.51 23.45 19.78
C TRP A 541 -12.68 22.76 18.70
N SER A 542 -13.04 22.91 17.42
CA SER A 542 -12.18 22.44 16.32
C SER A 542 -10.89 23.26 16.27
N ALA A 543 -10.98 24.57 16.41
CA ALA A 543 -9.81 25.45 16.49
C ALA A 543 -8.91 25.11 17.69
N ALA A 544 -9.50 24.91 18.87
CA ALA A 544 -8.77 24.51 20.08
C ALA A 544 -8.06 23.16 19.91
N HIS A 545 -8.73 22.17 19.31
CA HIS A 545 -8.13 20.89 18.99
C HIS A 545 -6.97 21.03 18.00
N LEU A 546 -7.16 21.77 16.91
CA LEU A 546 -6.13 21.99 15.88
C LEU A 546 -4.92 22.74 16.43
N LEU A 547 -5.13 23.77 17.26
CA LEU A 547 -4.04 24.46 17.97
C LEU A 547 -3.21 23.48 18.81
N SER A 548 -3.86 22.57 19.55
CA SER A 548 -3.17 21.51 20.31
C SER A 548 -2.27 20.64 19.41
N THR A 549 -2.79 20.22 18.25
CA THR A 549 -2.00 19.40 17.30
C THR A 549 -0.77 20.14 16.75
N LEU A 550 -0.76 21.47 16.84
CA LEU A 550 0.35 22.34 16.45
C LEU A 550 1.19 22.79 17.66
N GLY A 551 0.95 22.24 18.86
CA GLY A 551 1.68 22.57 20.08
C GLY A 551 1.23 23.87 20.77
N ASP A 552 0.05 24.40 20.45
CA ASP A 552 -0.48 25.65 21.00
C ASP A 552 -1.67 25.40 21.96
N ASN A 553 -1.55 25.87 23.20
CA ASN A 553 -2.52 25.65 24.27
C ASN A 553 -3.52 26.79 24.48
N SER A 554 -3.56 27.78 23.58
CA SER A 554 -4.41 28.98 23.75
C SER A 554 -5.91 28.67 23.76
N GLY A 555 -6.30 27.47 23.33
CA GLY A 555 -7.69 27.01 23.32
C GLY A 555 -8.25 26.61 24.69
N ILE A 556 -7.41 26.34 25.71
CA ILE A 556 -7.85 25.74 26.98
C ILE A 556 -8.88 26.62 27.70
N ASP A 557 -8.61 27.92 27.87
CA ASP A 557 -9.47 28.81 28.65
C ASP A 557 -10.86 28.97 28.00
N GLN A 558 -10.89 29.08 26.67
CA GLN A 558 -12.15 29.13 25.93
C GLN A 558 -12.92 27.82 26.06
N MET A 559 -12.24 26.68 26.00
CA MET A 559 -12.88 25.37 26.18
C MET A 559 -13.42 25.17 27.59
N LYS A 560 -12.78 25.72 28.64
CA LYS A 560 -13.34 25.70 30.00
C LYS A 560 -14.65 26.49 30.10
N LYS A 561 -14.68 27.69 29.52
CA LYS A 561 -15.92 28.51 29.45
C LYS A 561 -17.04 27.79 28.68
N ASP A 562 -16.69 27.18 27.55
CA ASP A 562 -17.64 26.40 26.75
C ASP A 562 -18.13 25.16 27.51
N LEU A 563 -17.26 24.47 28.25
CA LEU A 563 -17.63 23.33 29.07
C LEU A 563 -18.63 23.73 30.16
N GLU A 564 -18.38 24.81 30.88
CA GLU A 564 -19.31 25.35 31.89
C GLU A 564 -20.67 25.70 31.26
N THR A 565 -20.64 26.41 30.13
CA THR A 565 -21.85 26.80 29.39
C THR A 565 -22.66 25.58 28.95
N PHE A 566 -22.05 24.59 28.29
CA PHE A 566 -22.78 23.43 27.76
C PHE A 566 -23.15 22.40 28.81
N SER A 567 -22.38 22.27 29.89
CA SER A 567 -22.73 21.37 31.00
C SER A 567 -23.97 21.86 31.75
N SER A 568 -24.29 23.17 31.67
CA SER A 568 -25.52 23.73 32.24
C SER A 568 -26.78 23.39 31.44
N ASP A 569 -26.68 23.13 30.13
CA ASP A 569 -27.81 22.72 29.28
C ASP A 569 -28.01 21.20 29.33
N LYS A 570 -28.83 20.75 30.29
CA LYS A 570 -29.16 19.33 30.48
C LYS A 570 -29.86 18.67 29.28
N ARG A 571 -30.32 19.44 28.28
CA ARG A 571 -31.02 18.90 27.10
C ARG A 571 -30.07 18.34 26.04
N ASN A 572 -28.80 18.78 26.02
CA ASN A 572 -27.82 18.34 25.02
C ASN A 572 -26.39 18.23 25.61
N PRO A 573 -26.19 17.35 26.59
CA PRO A 573 -24.88 17.16 27.22
C PRO A 573 -23.80 16.61 26.26
N GLU A 574 -24.18 16.13 25.08
CA GLU A 574 -23.25 15.63 24.07
C GLU A 574 -22.28 16.72 23.58
N HIS A 575 -22.70 17.98 23.48
CA HIS A 575 -21.80 19.09 23.16
C HIS A 575 -20.76 19.32 24.25
N ALA A 576 -21.15 19.23 25.52
CA ALA A 576 -20.26 19.36 26.65
C ALA A 576 -19.23 18.21 26.68
N LEU A 577 -19.62 16.99 26.29
CA LEU A 577 -18.69 15.85 26.16
C LEU A 577 -17.67 16.02 25.03
N GLU A 578 -18.03 16.70 23.93
CA GLU A 578 -17.06 17.02 22.85
C GLU A 578 -16.02 18.05 23.31
N VAL A 579 -16.44 19.03 24.11
CA VAL A 579 -15.54 19.99 24.75
C VAL A 579 -14.66 19.30 25.80
N ALA A 580 -15.22 18.43 26.63
CA ALA A 580 -14.49 17.64 27.61
C ALA A 580 -13.40 16.78 26.96
N LYS A 581 -13.72 16.11 25.84
CA LYS A 581 -12.74 15.38 25.03
C LYS A 581 -11.63 16.30 24.52
N THR A 582 -11.99 17.50 24.03
CA THR A 582 -11.00 18.47 23.51
C THR A 582 -10.06 18.95 24.61
N LEU A 583 -10.59 19.29 25.80
CA LEU A 583 -9.78 19.60 26.99
C LEU A 583 -8.85 18.45 27.38
N ALA A 584 -9.36 17.21 27.36
CA ALA A 584 -8.53 16.05 27.65
C ALA A 584 -7.37 15.88 26.64
N THR A 585 -7.60 16.15 25.35
CA THR A 585 -6.51 16.15 24.35
C THR A 585 -5.49 17.27 24.56
N LEU A 586 -5.88 18.35 25.23
CA LEU A 586 -5.02 19.47 25.64
C LEU A 586 -4.31 19.20 26.99
N GLY A 587 -4.50 18.03 27.60
CA GLY A 587 -3.95 17.69 28.91
C GLY A 587 -4.70 18.29 30.10
N ASP A 588 -5.88 18.89 29.86
CA ASP A 588 -6.71 19.47 30.91
C ASP A 588 -7.79 18.48 31.40
N SER A 589 -7.97 18.41 32.72
CA SER A 589 -8.83 17.43 33.37
C SER A 589 -10.22 17.95 33.77
N SER A 590 -10.59 19.19 33.41
CA SER A 590 -11.87 19.80 33.82
C SER A 590 -13.10 19.03 33.32
N GLY A 591 -12.98 18.33 32.20
CA GLY A 591 -14.06 17.49 31.66
C GLY A 591 -14.34 16.18 32.41
N TYR A 592 -13.51 15.80 33.39
CA TYR A 592 -13.59 14.49 34.04
C TYR A 592 -14.94 14.22 34.71
N ALA A 593 -15.44 15.16 35.52
CA ALA A 593 -16.66 14.95 36.29
C ALA A 593 -17.87 14.63 35.38
N LEU A 594 -18.02 15.39 34.30
CA LEU A 594 -19.06 15.18 33.29
C LEU A 594 -18.91 13.82 32.59
N ALA A 595 -17.70 13.49 32.13
CA ALA A 595 -17.45 12.25 31.42
C ALA A 595 -17.64 11.02 32.32
N ALA A 596 -17.17 11.09 33.58
CA ALA A 596 -17.34 10.01 34.54
C ALA A 596 -18.82 9.78 34.91
N ASP A 597 -19.61 10.86 35.03
CA ASP A 597 -21.05 10.76 35.32
C ASP A 597 -21.81 10.16 34.13
N LEU A 598 -21.63 10.71 32.93
CA LEU A 598 -22.36 10.28 31.72
C LEU A 598 -21.91 8.92 31.19
N ALA A 599 -20.71 8.45 31.54
CA ALA A 599 -20.29 7.08 31.29
C ALA A 599 -21.21 6.05 31.97
N VAL A 600 -21.74 6.39 33.16
CA VAL A 600 -22.57 5.50 33.96
C VAL A 600 -24.07 5.84 33.80
N ARG A 601 -24.42 7.13 33.91
CA ARG A 601 -25.81 7.60 33.96
C ARG A 601 -26.34 8.12 32.62
N GLY A 602 -25.53 8.10 31.56
CA GLY A 602 -25.93 8.58 30.24
C GLY A 602 -27.17 7.82 29.72
N THR A 603 -28.27 8.54 29.54
CA THR A 603 -29.56 7.97 29.12
C THR A 603 -29.56 7.59 27.65
N THR A 604 -28.73 8.25 26.83
CA THR A 604 -28.57 7.93 25.40
C THR A 604 -27.27 7.17 25.15
N HIS A 605 -27.26 6.32 24.12
CA HIS A 605 -26.02 5.70 23.62
C HIS A 605 -24.99 6.77 23.23
N GLY A 606 -25.47 7.89 22.68
CA GLY A 606 -24.71 9.05 22.26
C GLY A 606 -23.86 9.68 23.35
N GLN A 607 -24.40 9.72 24.58
CA GLN A 607 -23.72 10.23 25.76
C GLN A 607 -22.66 9.26 26.24
N ARG A 608 -23.01 7.97 26.39
CA ARG A 608 -22.09 6.97 26.95
C ARG A 608 -20.87 6.75 26.08
N TRP A 609 -21.01 6.64 24.75
CA TRP A 609 -19.83 6.43 23.90
C TRP A 609 -18.90 7.66 23.87
N ARG A 610 -19.47 8.89 23.89
CA ARG A 610 -18.66 10.12 23.96
C ARG A 610 -17.94 10.25 25.30
N ALA A 611 -18.61 9.86 26.38
CA ALA A 611 -18.01 9.79 27.70
C ALA A 611 -16.83 8.80 27.74
N ALA A 612 -16.97 7.60 27.16
CA ALA A 612 -15.86 6.65 27.02
C ALA A 612 -14.66 7.26 26.27
N VAL A 613 -14.90 7.96 25.15
CA VAL A 613 -13.85 8.62 24.37
C VAL A 613 -13.15 9.71 25.18
N ALA A 614 -13.90 10.55 25.88
CA ALA A 614 -13.33 11.59 26.74
C ALA A 614 -12.49 10.97 27.88
N LEU A 615 -12.99 9.91 28.53
CA LEU A 615 -12.27 9.18 29.58
C LEU A 615 -10.99 8.53 29.04
N ALA A 616 -11.01 7.97 27.84
CA ALA A 616 -9.81 7.38 27.21
C ALA A 616 -8.72 8.44 26.98
N HIS A 617 -9.08 9.66 26.55
CA HIS A 617 -8.13 10.76 26.44
C HIS A 617 -7.65 11.25 27.81
N LEU A 618 -8.54 11.37 28.80
CA LEU A 618 -8.19 11.77 30.16
C LEU A 618 -7.21 10.77 30.79
N ALA A 619 -7.32 9.48 30.49
CA ALA A 619 -6.41 8.45 30.99
C ALA A 619 -4.96 8.60 30.52
N ASN A 620 -4.70 9.44 29.52
CA ASN A 620 -3.34 9.78 29.08
C ASN A 620 -2.72 10.96 29.83
N ILE A 621 -3.48 11.66 30.69
CA ILE A 621 -2.95 12.70 31.57
C ILE A 621 -2.10 12.03 32.67
N ASP A 622 -1.08 12.74 33.15
CA ASP A 622 -0.22 12.27 34.24
C ASP A 622 -1.03 11.69 35.42
N LYS A 623 -0.72 10.44 35.79
CA LYS A 623 -1.48 9.67 36.79
C LYS A 623 -1.39 10.30 38.17
N ALA A 624 -0.26 10.88 38.54
CA ALA A 624 -0.10 11.54 39.84
C ALA A 624 -1.01 12.78 39.93
N THR A 625 -1.08 13.56 38.86
CA THR A 625 -1.95 14.73 38.74
C THR A 625 -3.43 14.36 38.85
N LEU A 626 -3.86 13.31 38.15
CA LEU A 626 -5.26 12.84 38.24
C LEU A 626 -5.59 12.33 39.65
N LYS A 627 -4.70 11.53 40.25
CA LYS A 627 -4.87 10.98 41.60
C LYS A 627 -4.95 12.08 42.66
N ALA A 628 -4.12 13.12 42.56
CA ALA A 628 -4.18 14.27 43.46
C ALA A 628 -5.53 15.01 43.41
N LYS A 629 -6.23 14.94 42.27
CA LYS A 629 -7.58 15.50 42.07
C LYS A 629 -8.71 14.50 42.34
N GLY A 630 -8.40 13.30 42.85
CA GLY A 630 -9.38 12.24 43.08
C GLY A 630 -10.01 11.68 41.79
N MET A 631 -9.32 11.78 40.65
CA MET A 631 -9.81 11.37 39.35
C MET A 631 -9.20 10.04 38.93
N ASP A 632 -10.03 9.10 38.49
CA ASP A 632 -9.60 7.81 37.94
C ASP A 632 -10.41 7.45 36.68
N PRO A 633 -9.93 7.83 35.48
CA PRO A 633 -10.60 7.51 34.23
C PRO A 633 -10.47 6.04 33.84
N VAL A 634 -9.37 5.37 34.20
CA VAL A 634 -9.14 3.95 33.86
C VAL A 634 -10.15 3.07 34.59
N SER A 635 -10.40 3.33 35.87
CA SER A 635 -11.43 2.62 36.62
C SER A 635 -12.83 2.83 36.05
N ARG A 636 -13.15 4.03 35.54
CA ARG A 636 -14.43 4.27 34.85
C ARG A 636 -14.56 3.47 33.55
N LEU A 637 -13.49 3.40 32.75
CA LEU A 637 -13.47 2.60 31.53
C LEU A 637 -13.61 1.10 31.82
N LYS A 638 -13.01 0.60 32.92
CA LYS A 638 -13.20 -0.79 33.38
C LYS A 638 -14.65 -1.09 33.74
N ILE A 639 -15.32 -0.18 34.46
CA ILE A 639 -16.75 -0.33 34.78
C ILE A 639 -17.58 -0.41 33.49
N MET A 640 -17.33 0.50 32.54
CA MET A 640 -18.03 0.45 31.24
C MET A 640 -17.75 -0.86 30.50
N ALA A 641 -16.52 -1.37 30.53
CA ALA A 641 -16.14 -2.63 29.90
C ALA A 641 -16.86 -3.84 30.53
N ALA A 642 -17.15 -3.80 31.83
CA ALA A 642 -17.88 -4.85 32.52
C ALA A 642 -19.40 -4.77 32.27
N GLU A 643 -19.96 -3.56 32.30
CA GLU A 643 -21.41 -3.37 32.48
C GLU A 643 -22.16 -2.92 31.21
N GLU A 644 -21.48 -2.34 30.21
CA GLU A 644 -22.16 -1.75 29.05
C GLU A 644 -22.97 -2.82 28.31
N LYS A 645 -24.28 -2.57 28.20
CA LYS A 645 -25.22 -3.54 27.62
C LYS A 645 -25.42 -3.35 26.13
N HIS A 646 -25.15 -2.17 25.59
CA HIS A 646 -25.33 -1.84 24.19
C HIS A 646 -24.07 -2.19 23.39
N GLU A 647 -24.19 -3.15 22.48
CA GLU A 647 -23.09 -3.66 21.65
C GLU A 647 -22.33 -2.54 20.92
N GLY A 648 -23.05 -1.57 20.34
CA GLY A 648 -22.41 -0.46 19.63
C GLY A 648 -21.62 0.50 20.54
N VAL A 649 -22.00 0.65 21.81
CA VAL A 649 -21.25 1.49 22.76
C VAL A 649 -20.03 0.71 23.27
N PHE A 650 -20.21 -0.58 23.55
CA PHE A 650 -19.13 -1.49 23.93
C PHE A 650 -18.05 -1.57 22.83
N PHE A 651 -18.44 -1.73 21.57
CA PHE A 651 -17.50 -1.73 20.45
C PHE A 651 -16.69 -0.43 20.38
N VAL A 652 -17.36 0.73 20.49
CA VAL A 652 -16.68 2.03 20.48
C VAL A 652 -15.73 2.15 21.66
N LEU A 653 -16.12 1.71 22.86
CA LEU A 653 -15.23 1.70 24.03
C LEU A 653 -13.92 0.93 23.74
N ILE A 654 -14.02 -0.31 23.25
CA ILE A 654 -12.84 -1.15 22.98
C ILE A 654 -11.98 -0.57 21.86
N ASP A 655 -12.60 -0.14 20.75
CA ASP A 655 -11.89 0.47 19.62
C ASP A 655 -11.15 1.74 20.03
N GLN A 656 -11.78 2.59 20.83
CA GLN A 656 -11.21 3.88 21.23
C GLN A 656 -10.16 3.71 22.33
N VAL A 657 -10.36 2.81 23.29
CA VAL A 657 -9.32 2.42 24.26
C VAL A 657 -8.07 1.92 23.53
N HIS A 658 -8.24 1.05 22.53
CA HIS A 658 -7.12 0.56 21.72
C HIS A 658 -6.33 1.67 21.03
N LYS A 659 -7.05 2.67 20.48
CA LYS A 659 -6.47 3.73 19.64
C LYS A 659 -5.91 4.90 20.44
N ILE A 660 -6.46 5.18 21.61
CA ILE A 660 -6.19 6.41 22.38
C ILE A 660 -5.21 6.15 23.51
N LEU A 661 -5.35 5.07 24.28
CA LEU A 661 -4.53 4.85 25.47
C LEU A 661 -3.07 4.58 25.09
N LYS A 662 -2.17 5.40 25.64
CA LYS A 662 -0.72 5.29 25.45
C LYS A 662 -0.10 4.24 26.38
N ASP A 663 -0.64 4.09 27.59
CA ASP A 663 -0.19 3.09 28.56
C ASP A 663 -0.77 1.71 28.20
N ARG A 664 0.11 0.79 27.81
CA ARG A 664 -0.29 -0.58 27.45
C ARG A 664 -0.85 -1.38 28.62
N SER A 665 -0.38 -1.14 29.83
CA SER A 665 -0.83 -1.87 31.02
C SER A 665 -2.28 -1.53 31.34
N ASP A 666 -2.64 -0.25 31.26
CA ASP A 666 -4.03 0.20 31.45
C ASP A 666 -4.96 -0.36 30.37
N MET A 667 -4.52 -0.33 29.11
CA MET A 667 -5.25 -0.93 27.98
C MET A 667 -5.48 -2.44 28.20
N ILE A 668 -4.45 -3.19 28.57
CA ILE A 668 -4.55 -4.64 28.85
C ILE A 668 -5.54 -4.91 29.98
N ALA A 669 -5.49 -4.10 31.06
CA ALA A 669 -6.38 -4.27 32.20
C ALA A 669 -7.85 -4.01 31.83
N ILE A 670 -8.14 -3.04 30.97
CA ILE A 670 -9.50 -2.79 30.47
C ILE A 670 -9.96 -3.96 29.59
N PHE A 671 -9.10 -4.46 28.69
CA PHE A 671 -9.44 -5.58 27.81
C PHE A 671 -9.64 -6.90 28.53
N ALA A 672 -8.92 -7.14 29.64
CA ALA A 672 -9.16 -8.29 30.49
C ALA A 672 -10.60 -8.31 31.03
N VAL A 673 -11.08 -7.16 31.54
CA VAL A 673 -12.47 -7.01 32.00
C VAL A 673 -13.46 -7.17 30.84
N ALA A 674 -13.18 -6.55 29.70
CA ALA A 674 -14.03 -6.63 28.51
C ALA A 674 -14.22 -8.08 28.02
N LYS A 675 -13.16 -8.90 28.10
CA LYS A 675 -13.18 -10.31 27.70
C LYS A 675 -14.13 -11.16 28.55
N GLU A 676 -14.28 -10.82 29.82
CA GLU A 676 -15.18 -11.51 30.76
C GLU A 676 -16.63 -11.00 30.67
N SER A 677 -16.88 -9.94 29.89
CA SER A 677 -18.21 -9.35 29.73
C SER A 677 -19.17 -10.27 28.96
N LYS A 678 -20.46 -10.02 29.14
CA LYS A 678 -21.55 -10.77 28.48
C LYS A 678 -21.50 -10.76 26.94
N HIS A 679 -20.80 -9.79 26.33
CA HIS A 679 -20.65 -9.71 24.86
C HIS A 679 -19.63 -10.72 24.30
N HIS A 680 -18.84 -11.37 25.17
CA HIS A 680 -17.83 -12.35 24.80
C HIS A 680 -18.05 -13.73 25.43
N LYS A 681 -19.25 -14.01 25.96
CA LYS A 681 -19.62 -15.34 26.48
C LYS A 681 -19.77 -16.40 25.39
N GLU A 682 -19.90 -15.99 24.12
CA GLU A 682 -19.78 -16.88 22.97
C GLU A 682 -18.51 -16.51 22.17
N PRO A 683 -17.65 -17.48 21.84
CA PRO A 683 -16.50 -17.23 20.98
C PRO A 683 -17.00 -16.76 19.60
N PRO A 684 -16.43 -15.69 19.03
CA PRO A 684 -16.81 -15.27 17.69
C PRO A 684 -16.61 -16.44 16.71
N PRO A 685 -17.58 -16.71 15.81
CA PRO A 685 -17.46 -17.82 14.88
C PRO A 685 -16.26 -17.59 13.96
N GLY A 686 -15.21 -18.40 14.16
CA GLY A 686 -14.07 -18.51 13.27
C GLY A 686 -12.88 -17.62 13.63
N ASN A 687 -12.05 -18.08 14.57
CA ASN A 687 -10.62 -17.77 14.62
C ASN A 687 -9.85 -18.91 15.29
N LYS A 688 -9.76 -20.06 14.60
CA LYS A 688 -8.64 -20.99 14.80
C LYS A 688 -7.54 -20.60 13.80
N PHE A 689 -6.74 -19.61 14.16
CA PHE A 689 -5.38 -19.53 13.64
C PHE A 689 -4.47 -20.02 14.74
N THR A 690 -4.11 -21.30 14.67
CA THR A 690 -3.00 -21.85 15.45
C THR A 690 -1.72 -21.16 15.00
N ILE A 691 -1.04 -20.52 15.95
CA ILE A 691 0.34 -20.08 15.78
C ILE A 691 1.17 -21.36 15.68
N ALA A 692 1.78 -21.57 14.52
CA ALA A 692 2.92 -22.46 14.31
C ALA A 692 4.06 -21.61 13.75
#